data_AF-A0A2U2BW50-F1
#
_entry.id   AF-A0A2U2BW50-F1
#
_cell.length_a   1.000
_cell.length_b   1.000
_cell.length_c   1.000
_cell.angle_alpha   90.00
_cell.angle_beta   90.00
_cell.angle_gamma   90.00
#
_symmetry.space_group_name_H-M   'P 1'
#
loop_
_entity.id
_entity.type
_entity.pdbx_description
1 polymer ?
#
loop_
_entity_poly.entity_id
_entity_poly.type
_entity_poly.pdbx_seq_one_letter_code
_entity_poly.pdbx_strand_id
1 'polypeptide(L)'
;MFRMMMAAGLAACAGLGAAMAQDAGEAEAPAEAVEPAADAPEAGADSAPTALDWPVPEPVDFVCPFKSEIDYEPGDIACGFISVPENREDPDSRMIRLHYVKIAATGEDEDYREDPVIYLTGGPGVGVGGYVDRLREHAVLEQRDLYILEQRGIGASGDFCPHYGQTERALATAAGIEEAQRNAAEITRNCFEAAAAAGVDLTGYNTVENARDVRALRRALGFESWNVWGISYGSHLGQMLVREDPEGISALVIDAIVPNDLVDLMRIGRWANRVADNIFSTCEDAEVCRDLEARFDAALVEAKENPVVVEVEDTELFPDGEVRVGAEILAFAPFGMMYEQDEHPAIPAVMDALIRSAGDPDAPIYDLVANGGGGAPAGMSLSMGMASAIRCNDGYVAAAGEIVESDLAENPRFRDIFFTPEGQRYVAEMCVEAGLAPRDRADYQLVETDIPTLIVNGAWDPVTPPPLARRVAPGFSNGRYIEVPYAGHGPTRSMSDCAGPVLNAFFDDPDPAALDATCLEEGVDRPVYLDLFATEAPARLAAAAAIDPKRLAAPGIWAGASILVLLVSFLLIVFGAGARLVDRQSASELKADIGGARLFAFLAAASGLGFAGLAGYAGWAAQEISMFALIAGLAPVGGIASWLAVAAGAFGLLALIALIRRRMSDGPVRFGSLIGLVMTSAAAMALFAFAARYDLLPM
;
A
#
# COMPACT_ATOMS: atom_id res chain seq x y z
N MET A 1 -4.76 1.79 -14.96
CA MET A 1 -3.81 2.30 -13.94
C MET A 1 -4.06 1.73 -12.53
N PHE A 2 -5.28 1.65 -12.02
CA PHE A 2 -5.56 0.81 -10.85
C PHE A 2 -5.32 -0.68 -11.14
N ARG A 3 -5.57 -1.13 -12.39
CA ARG A 3 -5.02 -2.38 -12.96
C ARG A 3 -3.50 -2.46 -13.03
N MET A 4 -2.77 -1.38 -12.79
CA MET A 4 -1.29 -1.29 -12.76
C MET A 4 -0.78 -1.26 -11.32
N MET A 5 -1.53 -0.68 -10.36
CA MET A 5 -1.36 -0.95 -8.92
C MET A 5 -1.79 -2.38 -8.56
N MET A 6 -2.77 -2.96 -9.27
CA MET A 6 -2.96 -4.42 -9.30
C MET A 6 -1.79 -5.08 -10.03
N ALA A 7 -1.46 -4.80 -11.29
CA ALA A 7 -0.30 -5.44 -11.95
C ALA A 7 1.09 -5.02 -11.39
N ALA A 8 1.14 -4.40 -10.20
CA ALA A 8 2.33 -4.17 -9.37
C ALA A 8 2.14 -4.78 -7.95
N GLY A 9 1.00 -4.58 -7.28
CA GLY A 9 0.66 -5.14 -5.96
C GLY A 9 0.02 -6.53 -5.99
N LEU A 10 -0.85 -6.77 -6.96
CA LEU A 10 -1.11 -8.11 -7.53
C LEU A 10 -0.08 -8.53 -8.59
N ALA A 11 1.03 -7.84 -8.89
CA ALA A 11 2.23 -8.56 -9.34
C ALA A 11 3.09 -8.98 -8.14
N ALA A 12 3.00 -8.25 -7.03
CA ALA A 12 3.45 -8.69 -5.72
C ALA A 12 2.65 -9.91 -5.19
N CYS A 13 1.44 -10.17 -5.72
CA CYS A 13 0.62 -11.34 -5.35
C CYS A 13 0.26 -12.32 -6.49
N ALA A 14 0.16 -11.90 -7.76
CA ALA A 14 -0.50 -12.64 -8.86
C ALA A 14 -0.29 -12.03 -10.29
N GLY A 15 0.94 -11.97 -10.83
CA GLY A 15 1.20 -11.75 -12.26
C GLY A 15 1.75 -13.06 -12.83
N LEU A 16 1.14 -13.88 -13.70
CA LEU A 16 0.02 -13.83 -14.69
C LEU A 16 0.27 -13.15 -16.07
N GLY A 17 -0.04 -13.84 -17.19
CA GLY A 17 0.61 -13.66 -18.53
C GLY A 17 -0.12 -13.94 -19.89
N ALA A 18 0.59 -13.74 -21.03
CA ALA A 18 0.38 -14.15 -22.48
C ALA A 18 1.53 -13.75 -23.46
N ALA A 19 1.56 -14.11 -24.78
CA ALA A 19 0.73 -15.03 -25.61
C ALA A 19 1.43 -15.77 -26.81
N MET A 20 1.30 -17.11 -26.90
CA MET A 20 1.13 -18.01 -28.09
C MET A 20 2.20 -18.04 -29.23
N ALA A 21 2.32 -19.00 -30.18
CA ALA A 21 1.44 -20.02 -30.84
C ALA A 21 2.32 -21.09 -31.59
N GLN A 22 1.91 -22.24 -32.18
CA GLN A 22 0.62 -22.93 -32.42
C GLN A 22 0.78 -24.44 -32.81
N ASP A 23 -0.26 -25.24 -32.54
CA ASP A 23 -0.83 -26.41 -33.29
C ASP A 23 0.00 -27.66 -33.71
N ALA A 24 -0.36 -28.85 -33.17
CA ALA A 24 -0.55 -30.11 -33.92
C ALA A 24 -1.05 -31.33 -33.09
N GLY A 25 -2.26 -31.82 -33.38
CA GLY A 25 -2.59 -33.26 -33.59
C GLY A 25 -2.49 -34.31 -32.47
N GLU A 26 -3.63 -34.86 -32.05
CA GLU A 26 -3.76 -36.06 -31.20
C GLU A 26 -3.31 -37.37 -31.89
N ALA A 27 -2.68 -38.28 -31.13
CA ALA A 27 -2.65 -39.73 -31.42
C ALA A 27 -2.37 -40.57 -30.15
N GLU A 28 -3.22 -41.55 -29.85
CA GLU A 28 -3.06 -42.47 -28.71
C GLU A 28 -2.19 -43.72 -29.01
N ALA A 29 -1.51 -44.19 -27.95
CA ALA A 29 -1.11 -45.58 -27.68
C ALA A 29 0.03 -46.23 -28.52
N PRO A 30 0.63 -47.37 -28.05
CA PRO A 30 0.45 -48.06 -26.76
C PRO A 30 1.75 -48.22 -25.94
N ALA A 31 1.62 -48.72 -24.71
CA ALA A 31 2.75 -49.14 -23.88
C ALA A 31 3.28 -50.53 -24.30
N GLU A 32 4.60 -50.69 -24.36
CA GLU A 32 5.28 -52.00 -24.35
C GLU A 32 6.18 -52.12 -23.11
N ALA A 33 6.15 -53.30 -22.49
CA ALA A 33 6.94 -53.61 -21.31
C ALA A 33 8.33 -54.12 -21.69
N VAL A 34 9.37 -53.66 -20.98
CA VAL A 34 10.75 -54.15 -21.11
C VAL A 34 11.20 -54.71 -19.77
N GLU A 35 11.48 -56.00 -19.72
CA GLU A 35 12.08 -56.70 -18.56
C GLU A 35 13.61 -56.47 -18.49
N PRO A 36 14.24 -56.65 -17.31
CA PRO A 36 15.43 -55.90 -16.95
C PRO A 36 16.75 -56.49 -17.50
N ALA A 37 17.66 -55.60 -17.88
CA ALA A 37 19.08 -55.91 -18.07
C ALA A 37 19.87 -55.56 -16.80
N ALA A 38 20.77 -56.47 -16.39
CA ALA A 38 21.61 -56.32 -15.21
C ALA A 38 22.92 -55.56 -15.49
N ASP A 39 23.67 -55.30 -14.42
CA ASP A 39 25.01 -54.69 -14.36
C ASP A 39 25.10 -53.19 -14.67
N ALA A 40 24.77 -52.38 -13.66
CA ALA A 40 25.35 -51.04 -13.47
C ALA A 40 26.39 -51.10 -12.34
N PRO A 41 27.59 -50.51 -12.49
CA PRO A 41 28.59 -50.47 -11.42
C PRO A 41 28.15 -49.53 -10.29
N GLU A 42 28.60 -49.81 -9.06
CA GLU A 42 28.32 -48.99 -7.88
C GLU A 42 28.75 -47.54 -8.10
N ALA A 43 27.78 -46.62 -8.05
CA ALA A 43 28.06 -45.19 -8.08
C ALA A 43 28.75 -44.79 -6.76
N GLY A 44 29.99 -44.34 -6.85
CA GLY A 44 30.70 -43.77 -5.72
C GLY A 44 29.98 -42.50 -5.24
N ALA A 45 29.73 -42.41 -3.93
CA ALA A 45 29.34 -41.16 -3.30
C ALA A 45 30.59 -40.26 -3.23
N ASP A 46 30.75 -39.35 -4.18
CA ASP A 46 31.79 -38.34 -4.17
C ASP A 46 31.32 -37.01 -4.78
N SER A 47 31.75 -35.90 -4.18
CA SER A 47 31.44 -34.51 -4.52
C SER A 47 29.96 -34.11 -4.59
N ALA A 48 29.44 -33.59 -3.47
CA ALA A 48 28.67 -32.35 -3.57
C ALA A 48 29.57 -31.27 -4.20
N PRO A 49 29.06 -30.34 -5.02
CA PRO A 49 29.88 -29.31 -5.64
C PRO A 49 30.58 -28.50 -4.56
N THR A 50 31.92 -28.51 -4.56
CA THR A 50 32.73 -27.68 -3.68
C THR A 50 32.35 -26.23 -3.94
N ALA A 51 31.80 -25.54 -2.94
CA ALA A 51 31.47 -24.12 -3.06
C ALA A 51 32.73 -23.37 -3.55
N LEU A 52 32.59 -22.65 -4.67
CA LEU A 52 33.67 -21.84 -5.22
C LEU A 52 34.09 -20.82 -4.15
N ASP A 53 35.38 -20.82 -3.81
CA ASP A 53 35.95 -19.96 -2.76
C ASP A 53 36.12 -18.53 -3.31
N TRP A 54 34.99 -17.82 -3.39
CA TRP A 54 34.92 -16.44 -3.86
C TRP A 54 35.56 -15.50 -2.83
N PRO A 55 36.34 -14.49 -3.27
CA PRO A 55 36.97 -13.54 -2.35
C PRO A 55 35.92 -12.76 -1.55
N VAL A 56 36.18 -12.57 -0.25
CA VAL A 56 35.35 -11.70 0.60
C VAL A 56 35.47 -10.25 0.10
N PRO A 57 34.35 -9.55 -0.19
CA PRO A 57 34.41 -8.18 -0.63
C PRO A 57 34.87 -7.22 0.47
N GLU A 58 35.53 -6.13 0.07
CA GLU A 58 35.81 -4.99 0.96
C GLU A 58 34.66 -3.97 0.84
N PRO A 59 34.15 -3.42 1.96
CA PRO A 59 33.14 -2.37 1.96
C PRO A 59 33.72 -1.01 1.53
N VAL A 60 32.92 -0.19 0.85
CA VAL A 60 33.30 1.17 0.40
C VAL A 60 32.25 2.20 0.81
N ASP A 61 32.62 3.13 1.70
CA ASP A 61 31.77 4.22 2.19
C ASP A 61 31.45 5.28 1.11
N PHE A 62 30.21 5.77 1.07
CA PHE A 62 29.80 6.90 0.22
C PHE A 62 28.55 7.63 0.75
N VAL A 63 28.18 8.74 0.10
CA VAL A 63 26.96 9.51 0.45
C VAL A 63 25.72 8.78 -0.05
N CYS A 64 24.78 8.47 0.85
CA CYS A 64 23.57 7.72 0.53
C CYS A 64 22.78 8.32 -0.66
N PRO A 65 22.32 7.52 -1.63
CA PRO A 65 21.65 8.01 -2.84
C PRO A 65 20.38 8.84 -2.55
N PHE A 66 19.67 8.48 -1.48
CA PHE A 66 18.38 9.06 -1.08
C PHE A 66 18.49 10.31 -0.19
N LYS A 67 19.69 10.87 0.06
CA LYS A 67 19.85 12.04 0.95
C LYS A 67 19.11 13.31 0.47
N SER A 68 18.71 13.38 -0.80
CA SER A 68 17.87 14.47 -1.33
C SER A 68 16.38 14.31 -1.01
N GLU A 69 15.96 13.13 -0.56
CA GLU A 69 14.57 12.75 -0.32
C GLU A 69 14.32 12.52 1.19
N ILE A 70 15.29 11.92 1.87
CA ILE A 70 15.30 11.65 3.31
C ILE A 70 16.39 12.52 3.94
N ASP A 71 15.99 13.47 4.79
CA ASP A 71 16.93 14.30 5.55
C ASP A 71 17.43 13.55 6.81
N TYR A 72 18.72 13.67 7.12
CA TYR A 72 19.40 13.01 8.24
C TYR A 72 20.78 13.64 8.49
N GLU A 73 21.27 13.63 9.73
CA GLU A 73 22.57 14.22 10.06
C GLU A 73 23.73 13.25 9.75
N PRO A 74 24.95 13.75 9.44
CA PRO A 74 26.11 12.89 9.19
C PRO A 74 26.51 12.07 10.43
N GLY A 75 26.19 10.78 10.40
CA GLY A 75 26.42 9.84 11.51
C GLY A 75 25.23 8.90 11.72
N ASP A 76 24.02 9.46 11.64
CA ASP A 76 22.75 8.75 11.84
C ASP A 76 22.54 7.65 10.80
N ILE A 77 22.95 7.92 9.55
CA ILE A 77 22.85 6.98 8.43
C ILE A 77 24.15 7.00 7.63
N ALA A 78 24.70 5.82 7.37
CA ALA A 78 25.85 5.60 6.50
C ALA A 78 25.49 4.62 5.38
N CYS A 79 26.12 4.76 4.21
CA CYS A 79 25.89 3.87 3.08
C CYS A 79 27.21 3.38 2.50
N GLY A 80 27.21 2.13 2.04
CA GLY A 80 28.39 1.52 1.43
C GLY A 80 28.05 0.54 0.31
N PHE A 81 29.08 0.03 -0.35
CA PHE A 81 28.97 -1.03 -1.35
C PHE A 81 29.83 -2.24 -1.01
N ILE A 82 29.33 -3.43 -1.34
CA ILE A 82 30.14 -4.65 -1.52
C ILE A 82 30.14 -5.06 -3.01
N SER A 83 31.10 -5.88 -3.44
CA SER A 83 31.15 -6.44 -4.80
C SER A 83 31.03 -7.96 -4.77
N VAL A 84 30.07 -8.54 -5.51
CA VAL A 84 29.80 -9.99 -5.50
C VAL A 84 29.61 -10.52 -6.93
N PRO A 85 29.78 -11.84 -7.18
CA PRO A 85 29.36 -12.44 -8.44
C PRO A 85 27.84 -12.28 -8.62
N GLU A 86 27.41 -12.02 -9.86
CA GLU A 86 25.99 -11.97 -10.23
C GLU A 86 25.34 -13.36 -10.13
N ASN A 87 26.09 -14.43 -10.36
CA ASN A 87 25.61 -15.79 -10.20
C ASN A 87 26.76 -16.65 -9.71
N ARG A 88 26.75 -17.08 -8.44
CA ARG A 88 27.83 -17.88 -7.87
C ARG A 88 27.86 -19.33 -8.38
N GLU A 89 26.88 -19.72 -9.19
CA GLU A 89 26.78 -21.02 -9.86
C GLU A 89 27.46 -21.00 -11.24
N ASP A 90 27.73 -19.81 -11.79
CA ASP A 90 28.59 -19.60 -12.96
C ASP A 90 30.02 -19.19 -12.52
N PRO A 91 31.07 -20.00 -12.76
CA PRO A 91 32.43 -19.65 -12.40
C PRO A 91 33.00 -18.47 -13.19
N ASP A 92 32.43 -18.12 -14.35
CA ASP A 92 32.83 -16.99 -15.19
C ASP A 92 31.92 -15.75 -14.98
N SER A 93 31.07 -15.77 -13.95
CA SER A 93 30.07 -14.73 -13.70
C SER A 93 30.66 -13.33 -13.50
N ARG A 94 29.93 -12.32 -13.99
CA ARG A 94 30.31 -10.91 -13.83
C ARG A 94 30.15 -10.46 -12.38
N MET A 95 30.98 -9.50 -11.95
CA MET A 95 30.84 -8.87 -10.63
C MET A 95 29.82 -7.73 -10.68
N ILE A 96 28.86 -7.74 -9.75
CA ILE A 96 27.91 -6.66 -9.48
C ILE A 96 28.25 -5.97 -8.15
N ARG A 97 27.79 -4.73 -7.97
CA ARG A 97 27.91 -4.01 -6.70
C ARG A 97 26.56 -4.00 -6.00
N LEU A 98 26.56 -4.28 -4.71
CA LEU A 98 25.36 -4.21 -3.88
C LEU A 98 25.52 -3.10 -2.84
N HIS A 99 24.54 -2.21 -2.81
CA HIS A 99 24.40 -1.13 -1.87
C HIS A 99 23.86 -1.65 -0.54
N TYR A 100 24.47 -1.25 0.56
CA TYR A 100 23.93 -1.43 1.90
C TYR A 100 23.82 -0.08 2.61
N VAL A 101 22.85 -0.01 3.52
CA VAL A 101 22.62 1.10 4.44
C VAL A 101 22.89 0.61 5.85
N LYS A 102 23.50 1.45 6.69
CA LYS A 102 23.52 1.36 8.14
C LYS A 102 22.69 2.53 8.68
N ILE A 103 21.70 2.26 9.52
CA ILE A 103 21.06 3.22 10.40
C ILE A 103 21.69 3.02 11.79
N ALA A 104 22.19 4.09 12.38
CA ALA A 104 22.86 4.05 13.67
C ALA A 104 21.86 3.87 14.82
N ALA A 105 22.30 3.23 15.91
CA ALA A 105 21.56 3.22 17.15
C ALA A 105 21.30 4.65 17.69
N THR A 106 20.16 4.86 18.33
CA THR A 106 19.65 6.17 18.79
C THR A 106 19.59 6.34 20.30
N GLY A 107 19.77 5.27 21.08
CA GLY A 107 19.77 5.30 22.55
C GLY A 107 21.07 5.83 23.17
N GLU A 108 21.17 5.76 24.50
CA GLU A 108 22.36 6.19 25.23
C GLU A 108 23.50 5.15 25.11
N ASP A 109 24.76 5.59 25.27
CA ASP A 109 25.96 4.73 25.16
C ASP A 109 25.93 3.47 26.07
N GLU A 110 25.12 3.46 27.14
CA GLU A 110 24.95 2.31 28.04
C GLU A 110 23.91 1.27 27.57
N ASP A 111 22.98 1.68 26.71
CA ASP A 111 21.96 0.82 26.09
C ASP A 111 22.43 0.21 24.76
N TYR A 112 23.48 0.77 24.15
CA TYR A 112 24.09 0.23 22.93
C TYR A 112 24.56 -1.22 23.08
N ARG A 113 24.44 -1.99 21.98
CA ARG A 113 24.91 -3.36 21.85
C ARG A 113 25.70 -3.54 20.55
N GLU A 114 26.82 -4.27 20.62
CA GLU A 114 27.75 -4.46 19.50
C GLU A 114 27.28 -5.54 18.48
N ASP A 115 26.14 -6.19 18.69
CA ASP A 115 25.54 -7.22 17.84
C ASP A 115 24.42 -6.62 16.93
N PRO A 116 24.74 -6.24 15.68
CA PRO A 116 23.79 -5.51 14.83
C PRO A 116 22.63 -6.38 14.36
N VAL A 117 21.58 -5.72 13.84
CA VAL A 117 20.45 -6.36 13.17
C VAL A 117 20.59 -6.17 11.66
N ILE A 118 20.39 -7.22 10.86
CA ILE A 118 20.13 -7.11 9.41
C ILE A 118 18.62 -7.16 9.15
N TYR A 119 18.08 -6.12 8.53
CA TYR A 119 16.72 -6.11 8.01
C TYR A 119 16.68 -6.71 6.60
N LEU A 120 15.88 -7.76 6.43
CA LEU A 120 15.64 -8.42 5.15
C LEU A 120 14.41 -7.77 4.49
N THR A 121 14.67 -7.05 3.39
CA THR A 121 13.67 -6.28 2.65
C THR A 121 12.62 -7.17 1.99
N GLY A 122 11.39 -6.66 1.88
CA GLY A 122 10.23 -7.36 1.32
C GLY A 122 10.01 -7.08 -0.17
N GLY A 123 8.81 -7.43 -0.67
CA GLY A 123 8.41 -7.26 -2.07
C GLY A 123 8.32 -8.60 -2.83
N PRO A 124 9.41 -9.16 -3.38
CA PRO A 124 10.75 -8.57 -3.53
C PRO A 124 10.74 -7.31 -4.42
N GLY A 125 11.89 -6.64 -4.53
CA GLY A 125 12.05 -5.51 -5.44
C GLY A 125 11.82 -4.12 -4.83
N VAL A 126 11.42 -4.01 -3.56
CA VAL A 126 11.23 -2.70 -2.91
C VAL A 126 12.59 -2.05 -2.62
N GLY A 127 12.77 -0.81 -3.08
CA GLY A 127 13.98 -0.01 -2.88
C GLY A 127 14.22 0.40 -1.44
N VAL A 128 15.48 0.59 -1.05
CA VAL A 128 15.86 0.72 0.35
C VAL A 128 15.33 1.99 1.04
N GLY A 129 15.10 3.07 0.28
CA GLY A 129 14.67 4.36 0.82
C GLY A 129 13.39 4.30 1.65
N GLY A 130 12.35 3.61 1.19
CA GLY A 130 11.09 3.48 1.93
C GLY A 130 11.22 2.67 3.23
N TYR A 131 12.18 1.75 3.30
CA TYR A 131 12.52 1.08 4.56
C TYR A 131 13.31 1.99 5.49
N VAL A 132 14.24 2.79 4.97
CA VAL A 132 15.02 3.73 5.79
C VAL A 132 14.13 4.80 6.43
N ASP A 133 13.23 5.43 5.67
CA ASP A 133 12.34 6.47 6.18
C ASP A 133 11.43 5.95 7.30
N ARG A 134 10.92 4.71 7.18
CA ARG A 134 10.07 4.09 8.21
C ARG A 134 10.84 3.49 9.39
N LEU A 135 12.03 2.90 9.17
CA LEU A 135 12.75 2.17 10.21
C LEU A 135 13.68 3.06 11.05
N ARG A 136 14.05 4.27 10.59
CA ARG A 136 14.86 5.22 11.39
C ARG A 136 14.20 5.68 12.70
N GLU A 137 12.87 5.52 12.80
CA GLU A 137 12.06 5.88 13.97
C GLU A 137 11.63 4.63 14.77
N HIS A 138 12.13 3.44 14.41
CA HIS A 138 11.74 2.18 15.04
C HIS A 138 12.53 1.91 16.32
N ALA A 139 11.85 1.53 17.40
CA ALA A 139 12.44 1.37 18.74
C ALA A 139 13.48 0.22 18.85
N VAL A 140 13.68 -0.59 17.80
CA VAL A 140 14.84 -1.50 17.71
C VAL A 140 16.17 -0.72 17.73
N LEU A 141 16.20 0.48 17.14
CA LEU A 141 17.38 1.34 17.09
C LEU A 141 17.79 1.91 18.45
N GLU A 142 16.95 1.82 19.49
CA GLU A 142 17.32 2.27 20.84
C GLU A 142 18.57 1.54 21.39
N GLN A 143 18.89 0.35 20.86
CA GLN A 143 20.03 -0.44 21.34
C GLN A 143 20.99 -0.90 20.25
N ARG A 144 20.54 -1.08 19.00
CA ARG A 144 21.32 -1.74 17.95
C ARG A 144 21.38 -0.96 16.66
N ASP A 145 22.53 -1.04 15.99
CA ASP A 145 22.67 -0.62 14.61
C ASP A 145 21.84 -1.53 13.68
N LEU A 146 21.08 -0.92 12.76
CA LEU A 146 20.27 -1.63 11.78
C LEU A 146 20.91 -1.53 10.39
N TYR A 147 21.25 -2.67 9.81
CA TYR A 147 21.74 -2.78 8.45
C TYR A 147 20.60 -3.16 7.50
N ILE A 148 20.64 -2.66 6.28
CA ILE A 148 19.71 -3.05 5.21
C ILE A 148 20.52 -3.25 3.92
N LEU A 149 20.43 -4.44 3.32
CA LEU A 149 21.00 -4.72 2.00
C LEU A 149 19.94 -4.43 0.93
N GLU A 150 20.25 -3.50 0.01
CA GLU A 150 19.43 -3.28 -1.17
C GLU A 150 19.65 -4.44 -2.15
N GLN A 151 18.59 -5.18 -2.49
CA GLN A 151 18.71 -6.43 -3.26
C GLN A 151 19.31 -6.13 -4.65
N ARG A 152 20.02 -7.12 -5.20
CA ARG A 152 20.58 -7.12 -6.56
C ARG A 152 19.58 -6.58 -7.60
N GLY A 153 19.98 -5.62 -8.42
CA GLY A 153 19.13 -5.05 -9.48
C GLY A 153 18.01 -4.10 -9.02
N ILE A 154 18.10 -3.60 -7.78
CA ILE A 154 17.28 -2.47 -7.30
C ILE A 154 18.19 -1.25 -7.06
N GLY A 155 17.74 -0.07 -7.50
CA GLY A 155 18.28 1.22 -7.05
C GLY A 155 19.80 1.35 -7.27
N ALA A 156 20.55 1.50 -6.19
CA ALA A 156 22.01 1.61 -6.26
C ALA A 156 22.72 0.25 -6.40
N SER A 157 22.04 -0.86 -6.07
CA SER A 157 22.47 -2.25 -6.36
C SER A 157 22.27 -2.67 -7.83
N GLY A 158 21.99 -1.71 -8.71
CA GLY A 158 21.80 -1.89 -10.15
C GLY A 158 20.37 -1.64 -10.59
N ASP A 159 20.17 -1.49 -11.89
CA ASP A 159 18.88 -1.18 -12.49
C ASP A 159 18.53 -2.25 -13.52
N PHE A 160 17.79 -3.27 -13.07
CA PHE A 160 17.52 -4.47 -13.86
C PHE A 160 16.71 -4.17 -15.12
N CYS A 161 15.72 -3.29 -15.02
CA CYS A 161 14.88 -2.81 -16.12
C CYS A 161 14.42 -1.34 -15.85
N PRO A 162 15.24 -0.33 -16.20
CA PRO A 162 15.02 1.09 -15.88
C PRO A 162 13.68 1.66 -16.35
N HIS A 163 13.14 1.07 -17.42
CA HIS A 163 11.96 1.54 -18.13
C HIS A 163 10.81 0.52 -18.08
N TYR A 164 10.80 -0.38 -17.08
CA TYR A 164 9.74 -1.37 -16.90
C TYR A 164 8.36 -0.67 -16.87
N GLY A 165 7.46 -1.06 -17.77
CA GLY A 165 6.13 -0.47 -17.90
C GLY A 165 6.09 0.99 -18.43
N GLN A 166 7.24 1.63 -18.71
CA GLN A 166 7.29 2.95 -19.35
C GLN A 166 7.30 2.86 -20.89
N THR A 167 7.71 1.72 -21.45
CA THR A 167 7.85 1.52 -22.91
C THR A 167 6.65 0.86 -23.57
N GLU A 168 5.70 0.32 -22.80
CA GLU A 168 4.71 -0.64 -23.29
C GLU A 168 3.26 -0.22 -23.04
N ARG A 169 2.49 -0.21 -24.12
CA ARG A 169 1.20 0.50 -24.25
C ARG A 169 0.00 -0.21 -23.59
N ALA A 170 0.21 -1.37 -23.00
CA ALA A 170 -0.78 -2.43 -23.01
C ALA A 170 -1.49 -2.69 -21.65
N LEU A 171 -0.94 -2.22 -20.52
CA LEU A 171 -1.55 -2.44 -19.19
C LEU A 171 -2.81 -1.59 -18.91
N ALA A 172 -3.04 -0.55 -19.71
CA ALA A 172 -4.10 0.41 -19.47
C ALA A 172 -5.44 0.06 -20.13
N THR A 173 -5.39 -0.62 -21.28
CA THR A 173 -6.49 -0.70 -22.27
C THR A 173 -7.13 -2.08 -22.39
N ALA A 174 -6.61 -3.07 -21.66
CA ALA A 174 -7.11 -4.45 -21.67
C ALA A 174 -8.62 -4.56 -21.41
N ALA A 175 -9.34 -5.30 -22.26
CA ALA A 175 -10.78 -5.50 -22.16
C ALA A 175 -11.19 -6.32 -20.93
N GLY A 176 -10.32 -7.21 -20.44
CA GLY A 176 -10.56 -8.05 -19.26
C GLY A 176 -9.28 -8.38 -18.49
N ILE A 177 -9.42 -9.08 -17.36
CA ILE A 177 -8.27 -9.41 -16.49
C ILE A 177 -7.26 -10.34 -17.17
N GLU A 178 -7.74 -11.32 -17.95
CA GLU A 178 -6.86 -12.18 -18.74
C GLU A 178 -6.02 -11.31 -19.68
N GLU A 179 -6.61 -10.36 -20.42
CA GLU A 179 -5.86 -9.46 -21.31
C GLU A 179 -4.89 -8.54 -20.57
N ALA A 180 -5.23 -8.06 -19.36
CA ALA A 180 -4.31 -7.25 -18.57
C ALA A 180 -3.07 -8.06 -18.16
N GLN A 181 -3.28 -9.34 -17.86
CA GLN A 181 -2.24 -10.31 -17.54
C GLN A 181 -1.47 -10.70 -18.80
N ARG A 182 -2.18 -10.84 -19.92
CA ARG A 182 -1.62 -11.04 -21.25
C ARG A 182 -0.54 -10.00 -21.54
N ASN A 183 -0.90 -8.75 -21.29
CA ASN A 183 -0.05 -7.60 -21.51
C ASN A 183 1.07 -7.45 -20.46
N ALA A 184 0.86 -7.86 -19.21
CA ALA A 184 1.89 -7.85 -18.15
C ALA A 184 3.06 -8.83 -18.43
N ALA A 185 2.78 -10.00 -19.01
CA ALA A 185 3.82 -10.94 -19.45
C ALA A 185 4.68 -10.38 -20.56
N GLU A 186 4.08 -9.80 -21.60
CA GLU A 186 4.83 -9.25 -22.74
C GLU A 186 5.79 -8.14 -22.27
N ILE A 187 5.38 -7.31 -21.32
CA ILE A 187 6.25 -6.31 -20.66
C ILE A 187 7.40 -6.98 -19.92
N THR A 188 7.10 -8.07 -19.21
CA THR A 188 8.11 -8.84 -18.47
C THR A 188 9.11 -9.50 -19.43
N ARG A 189 8.64 -10.09 -20.53
CA ARG A 189 9.47 -10.66 -21.61
C ARG A 189 10.37 -9.61 -22.23
N ASN A 190 9.82 -8.46 -22.62
CA ASN A 190 10.60 -7.36 -23.22
C ASN A 190 11.66 -6.83 -22.25
N CYS A 191 11.35 -6.77 -20.95
CA CYS A 191 12.31 -6.48 -19.90
C CYS A 191 13.42 -7.54 -19.81
N PHE A 192 13.07 -8.83 -19.77
CA PHE A 192 14.04 -9.93 -19.73
C PHE A 192 14.95 -9.97 -20.97
N GLU A 193 14.40 -9.78 -22.18
CA GLU A 193 15.16 -9.67 -23.42
C GLU A 193 16.13 -8.49 -23.39
N ALA A 194 15.68 -7.31 -22.92
CA ALA A 194 16.51 -6.13 -22.81
C ALA A 194 17.63 -6.28 -21.76
N ALA A 195 17.33 -6.87 -20.61
CA ALA A 195 18.29 -7.17 -19.55
C ALA A 195 19.34 -8.20 -20.02
N ALA A 196 18.91 -9.29 -20.66
CA ALA A 196 19.82 -10.28 -21.24
C ALA A 196 20.69 -9.66 -22.35
N ALA A 197 20.14 -8.80 -23.21
CA ALA A 197 20.90 -8.05 -24.22
C ALA A 197 21.89 -7.04 -23.62
N ALA A 198 21.63 -6.53 -22.40
CA ALA A 198 22.56 -5.73 -21.61
C ALA A 198 23.60 -6.57 -20.84
N GLY A 199 23.58 -7.90 -21.00
CA GLY A 199 24.50 -8.83 -20.35
C GLY A 199 24.22 -9.04 -18.86
N VAL A 200 22.94 -8.99 -18.46
CA VAL A 200 22.45 -9.43 -17.15
C VAL A 200 22.18 -10.94 -17.20
N ASP A 201 22.78 -11.72 -16.31
CA ASP A 201 22.35 -13.11 -16.09
C ASP A 201 21.06 -13.13 -15.24
N LEU A 202 19.93 -13.33 -15.91
CA LEU A 202 18.61 -13.41 -15.30
C LEU A 202 18.48 -14.54 -14.26
N THR A 203 19.27 -15.62 -14.37
CA THR A 203 19.20 -16.78 -13.46
C THR A 203 19.82 -16.48 -12.10
N GLY A 204 20.72 -15.49 -12.01
CA GLY A 204 21.26 -14.97 -10.76
C GLY A 204 20.23 -14.21 -9.89
N TYR A 205 19.05 -13.88 -10.43
CA TYR A 205 18.04 -13.10 -9.70
C TYR A 205 17.02 -14.04 -9.05
N ASN A 206 17.41 -14.61 -7.91
CA ASN A 206 16.65 -15.57 -7.11
C ASN A 206 16.94 -15.42 -5.60
N THR A 207 16.11 -15.99 -4.74
CA THR A 207 16.27 -15.84 -3.27
C THR A 207 17.53 -16.51 -2.72
N VAL A 208 17.97 -17.64 -3.30
CA VAL A 208 19.19 -18.36 -2.87
C VAL A 208 20.42 -17.46 -3.01
N GLU A 209 20.59 -16.85 -4.19
CA GLU A 209 21.66 -15.90 -4.46
C GLU A 209 21.56 -14.63 -3.59
N ASN A 210 20.35 -14.18 -3.27
CA ASN A 210 20.18 -13.04 -2.38
C ASN A 210 20.54 -13.37 -0.92
N ALA A 211 20.28 -14.59 -0.44
CA ALA A 211 20.79 -15.05 0.87
C ALA A 211 22.33 -15.14 0.88
N ARG A 212 22.94 -15.56 -0.23
CA ARG A 212 24.40 -15.58 -0.42
C ARG A 212 25.00 -14.16 -0.44
N ASP A 213 24.24 -13.13 -0.81
CA ASP A 213 24.64 -11.72 -0.70
C ASP A 213 24.61 -11.22 0.74
N VAL A 214 23.57 -11.57 1.49
CA VAL A 214 23.44 -11.27 2.92
C VAL A 214 24.62 -11.87 3.70
N ARG A 215 24.97 -13.14 3.42
CA ARG A 215 26.22 -13.79 3.90
C ARG A 215 27.48 -13.03 3.51
N ALA A 216 27.57 -12.55 2.26
CA ALA A 216 28.74 -11.82 1.78
C ALA A 216 28.89 -10.45 2.47
N LEU A 217 27.79 -9.74 2.73
CA LEU A 217 27.79 -8.48 3.49
C LEU A 217 28.29 -8.70 4.91
N ARG A 218 27.76 -9.70 5.63
CA ARG A 218 28.16 -10.05 6.99
C ARG A 218 29.68 -10.24 7.10
N ARG A 219 30.24 -11.05 6.18
CA ARG A 219 31.69 -11.34 6.12
C ARG A 219 32.52 -10.12 5.74
N ALA A 220 32.04 -9.27 4.82
CA ALA A 220 32.71 -8.03 4.40
C ALA A 220 32.80 -6.99 5.53
N LEU A 221 31.76 -6.91 6.38
CA LEU A 221 31.72 -6.05 7.55
C LEU A 221 32.47 -6.64 8.77
N GLY A 222 32.93 -7.89 8.69
CA GLY A 222 33.72 -8.55 9.74
C GLY A 222 32.91 -9.16 10.88
N PHE A 223 31.58 -9.29 10.74
CA PHE A 223 30.72 -9.88 11.77
C PHE A 223 30.78 -11.41 11.74
N GLU A 224 31.04 -12.04 12.89
CA GLU A 224 30.99 -13.51 13.06
C GLU A 224 29.55 -14.02 12.89
N SER A 225 28.61 -13.36 13.54
CA SER A 225 27.17 -13.52 13.39
C SER A 225 26.46 -12.18 13.57
N TRP A 226 25.17 -12.12 13.26
CA TRP A 226 24.29 -10.98 13.52
C TRP A 226 22.85 -11.43 13.81
N ASN A 227 22.04 -10.50 14.31
CA ASN A 227 20.61 -10.71 14.48
C ASN A 227 19.89 -10.49 13.15
N VAL A 228 18.91 -11.32 12.81
CA VAL A 228 18.23 -11.26 11.51
C VAL A 228 16.75 -10.95 11.72
N TRP A 229 16.24 -9.93 11.03
CA TRP A 229 14.82 -9.57 11.05
C TRP A 229 14.27 -9.46 9.63
N GLY A 230 13.31 -10.30 9.26
CA GLY A 230 12.77 -10.35 7.90
C GLY A 230 11.25 -10.40 7.85
N ILE A 231 10.66 -9.54 7.03
CA ILE A 231 9.19 -9.41 6.90
C ILE A 231 8.77 -9.73 5.47
N SER A 232 7.65 -10.43 5.29
CA SER A 232 7.08 -10.71 3.95
C SER A 232 8.03 -11.59 3.13
N TYR A 233 8.38 -11.21 1.90
CA TYR A 233 9.51 -11.83 1.18
C TYR A 233 10.81 -11.87 2.01
N GLY A 234 11.06 -10.93 2.91
CA GLY A 234 12.17 -10.97 3.86
C GLY A 234 12.13 -12.20 4.80
N SER A 235 10.95 -12.76 5.08
CA SER A 235 10.83 -14.02 5.82
C SER A 235 11.19 -15.26 4.98
N HIS A 236 10.94 -15.23 3.66
CA HIS A 236 11.42 -16.24 2.71
C HIS A 236 12.94 -16.18 2.60
N LEU A 237 13.49 -14.97 2.46
CA LEU A 237 14.93 -14.72 2.47
C LEU A 237 15.57 -15.13 3.80
N GLY A 238 14.91 -14.92 4.94
CA GLY A 238 15.37 -15.36 6.26
C GLY A 238 15.44 -16.88 6.38
N GLN A 239 14.39 -17.60 5.95
CA GLN A 239 14.41 -19.05 5.81
C GLN A 239 15.53 -19.54 4.86
N MET A 240 15.78 -18.83 3.76
CA MET A 240 16.87 -19.17 2.85
C MET A 240 18.25 -18.90 3.45
N LEU A 241 18.39 -17.86 4.28
CA LEU A 241 19.62 -17.57 5.03
C LEU A 241 19.93 -18.65 6.07
N VAL A 242 18.92 -19.28 6.68
CA VAL A 242 19.13 -20.47 7.53
C VAL A 242 19.75 -21.63 6.75
N ARG A 243 19.47 -21.76 5.44
CA ARG A 243 20.08 -22.79 4.58
C ARG A 243 21.49 -22.41 4.14
N GLU A 244 21.71 -21.15 3.79
CA GLU A 244 22.96 -20.67 3.17
C GLU A 244 24.01 -20.15 4.18
N ASP A 245 23.63 -19.68 5.36
CA ASP A 245 24.55 -19.11 6.36
C ASP A 245 24.10 -19.33 7.82
N PRO A 246 23.73 -20.57 8.23
CA PRO A 246 23.20 -20.83 9.57
C PRO A 246 24.14 -20.39 10.70
N GLU A 247 25.45 -20.56 10.53
CA GLU A 247 26.48 -20.11 11.49
C GLU A 247 26.57 -18.58 11.62
N GLY A 248 26.00 -17.82 10.66
CA GLY A 248 25.99 -16.37 10.66
C GLY A 248 24.82 -15.73 11.42
N ILE A 249 23.89 -16.53 11.98
CA ILE A 249 22.65 -16.04 12.59
C ILE A 249 22.71 -16.27 14.11
N SER A 250 22.71 -15.19 14.90
CA SER A 250 22.59 -15.27 16.37
C SER A 250 21.16 -15.59 16.80
N ALA A 251 20.20 -14.86 16.22
CA ALA A 251 18.77 -14.98 16.45
C ALA A 251 18.01 -14.55 15.20
N LEU A 252 16.85 -15.15 14.97
CA LEU A 252 16.03 -14.93 13.78
C LEU A 252 14.63 -14.43 14.18
N VAL A 253 14.20 -13.33 13.57
CA VAL A 253 12.81 -12.87 13.61
C VAL A 253 12.25 -12.91 12.20
N ILE A 254 11.26 -13.77 11.98
CA ILE A 254 10.51 -13.82 10.72
C ILE A 254 9.06 -13.44 10.95
N ASP A 255 8.64 -12.36 10.29
CA ASP A 255 7.30 -11.81 10.37
C ASP A 255 6.58 -11.93 9.03
N ALA A 256 5.26 -12.04 9.07
CA ALA A 256 4.41 -12.14 7.88
C ALA A 256 4.84 -13.29 6.95
N ILE A 257 4.95 -14.52 7.48
CA ILE A 257 5.63 -15.66 6.83
C ILE A 257 5.18 -15.98 5.40
N VAL A 258 6.15 -15.97 4.50
CA VAL A 258 6.13 -16.62 3.18
C VAL A 258 6.76 -18.01 3.32
N PRO A 259 6.03 -19.12 3.13
CA PRO A 259 6.61 -20.47 3.13
C PRO A 259 7.52 -20.70 1.91
N ASN A 260 8.70 -21.31 2.10
CA ASN A 260 9.62 -21.59 0.99
C ASN A 260 9.02 -22.44 -0.14
N ASP A 261 8.06 -23.32 0.18
CA ASP A 261 7.44 -24.21 -0.81
C ASP A 261 6.48 -23.50 -1.78
N LEU A 262 6.00 -22.29 -1.43
CA LEU A 262 5.13 -21.38 -2.18
C LEU A 262 3.73 -21.91 -2.56
N VAL A 263 3.50 -23.23 -2.60
CA VAL A 263 2.27 -23.85 -3.13
C VAL A 263 0.99 -23.27 -2.52
N ASP A 264 0.90 -23.24 -1.20
CA ASP A 264 -0.30 -22.73 -0.52
C ASP A 264 -0.34 -21.20 -0.43
N LEU A 265 0.78 -20.49 -0.63
CA LEU A 265 0.79 -19.03 -0.76
C LEU A 265 -0.01 -18.62 -2.00
N MET A 266 0.19 -19.32 -3.12
CA MET A 266 -0.42 -18.98 -4.41
C MET A 266 -1.91 -19.32 -4.52
N ARG A 267 -2.55 -19.79 -3.44
CA ARG A 267 -4.02 -19.90 -3.31
C ARG A 267 -4.66 -18.54 -3.03
N ILE A 268 -4.45 -17.59 -3.92
CA ILE A 268 -4.82 -16.17 -3.73
C ILE A 268 -6.33 -15.99 -3.54
N GLY A 269 -7.17 -16.80 -4.19
CA GLY A 269 -8.63 -16.77 -4.03
C GLY A 269 -9.07 -17.16 -2.62
N ARG A 270 -8.41 -18.17 -2.02
CA ARG A 270 -8.58 -18.53 -0.60
C ARG A 270 -8.24 -17.37 0.35
N TRP A 271 -7.17 -16.64 0.07
CA TRP A 271 -6.72 -15.55 0.93
C TRP A 271 -7.57 -14.29 0.76
N ALA A 272 -8.01 -13.97 -0.46
CA ALA A 272 -8.99 -12.91 -0.71
C ALA A 272 -10.34 -13.19 -0.02
N ASN A 273 -10.81 -14.44 -0.01
CA ASN A 273 -11.97 -14.84 0.79
C ASN A 273 -11.74 -14.57 2.27
N ARG A 274 -10.59 -14.97 2.83
CA ARG A 274 -10.25 -14.69 4.24
C ARG A 274 -10.26 -13.20 4.57
N VAL A 275 -9.78 -12.32 3.69
CA VAL A 275 -9.85 -10.86 3.87
C VAL A 275 -11.30 -10.40 4.00
N ALA A 276 -12.17 -10.83 3.09
CA ALA A 276 -13.59 -10.50 3.14
C ALA A 276 -14.27 -11.05 4.42
N ASP A 277 -14.01 -12.31 4.75
CA ASP A 277 -14.60 -13.00 5.91
C ASP A 277 -14.15 -12.38 7.25
N ASN A 278 -12.90 -11.92 7.37
CA ASN A 278 -12.40 -11.19 8.54
C ASN A 278 -13.22 -9.90 8.79
N ILE A 279 -13.54 -9.16 7.73
CA ILE A 279 -14.36 -7.94 7.80
C ILE A 279 -15.80 -8.32 8.16
N PHE A 280 -16.44 -9.20 7.38
CA PHE A 280 -17.86 -9.53 7.57
C PHE A 280 -18.15 -10.16 8.94
N SER A 281 -17.24 -10.97 9.48
CA SER A 281 -17.39 -11.61 10.79
C SER A 281 -17.18 -10.67 11.99
N THR A 282 -16.71 -9.44 11.77
CA THR A 282 -16.51 -8.44 12.83
C THR A 282 -17.29 -7.14 12.60
N CYS A 283 -17.86 -6.93 11.41
CA CYS A 283 -18.68 -5.77 11.09
C CYS A 283 -20.07 -5.88 11.73
N GLU A 284 -20.16 -5.49 13.00
CA GLU A 284 -21.39 -5.55 13.80
C GLU A 284 -21.80 -4.19 14.38
N ASP A 285 -20.85 -3.27 14.53
CA ASP A 285 -20.96 -2.10 15.41
C ASP A 285 -21.35 -0.78 14.72
N ALA A 286 -21.47 -0.75 13.39
CA ALA A 286 -21.75 0.45 12.58
C ALA A 286 -22.95 0.27 11.64
N GLU A 287 -23.66 1.34 11.25
CA GLU A 287 -24.78 1.24 10.30
C GLU A 287 -24.33 0.72 8.93
N VAL A 288 -23.14 1.11 8.50
CA VAL A 288 -22.51 0.65 7.26
C VAL A 288 -22.29 -0.88 7.18
N CYS A 289 -22.30 -1.59 8.31
CA CYS A 289 -22.19 -3.04 8.34
C CYS A 289 -23.47 -3.78 7.90
N ARG A 290 -24.62 -3.10 7.87
CA ARG A 290 -25.91 -3.74 7.55
C ARG A 290 -25.88 -4.40 6.16
N ASP A 291 -26.10 -5.70 6.13
CA ASP A 291 -26.10 -6.54 4.92
C ASP A 291 -24.84 -6.37 4.04
N LEU A 292 -23.68 -6.00 4.62
CA LEU A 292 -22.49 -5.62 3.88
C LEU A 292 -21.97 -6.71 2.94
N GLU A 293 -21.92 -7.97 3.40
CA GLU A 293 -21.53 -9.12 2.57
C GLU A 293 -22.41 -9.28 1.33
N ALA A 294 -23.74 -9.28 1.51
CA ALA A 294 -24.68 -9.45 0.41
C ALA A 294 -24.64 -8.28 -0.59
N ARG A 295 -24.39 -7.06 -0.11
CA ARG A 295 -24.20 -5.87 -0.96
C ARG A 295 -22.87 -5.91 -1.71
N PHE A 296 -21.80 -6.38 -1.06
CA PHE A 296 -20.48 -6.54 -1.65
C PHE A 296 -20.48 -7.60 -2.76
N ASP A 297 -21.04 -8.79 -2.49
CA ASP A 297 -21.13 -9.87 -3.48
C ASP A 297 -21.99 -9.44 -4.69
N ALA A 298 -23.08 -8.67 -4.47
CA ALA A 298 -23.86 -8.10 -5.56
C ALA A 298 -23.07 -7.05 -6.38
N ALA A 299 -22.32 -6.17 -5.71
CA ALA A 299 -21.49 -5.16 -6.37
C ALA A 299 -20.32 -5.77 -7.18
N LEU A 300 -19.74 -6.88 -6.71
CA LEU A 300 -18.73 -7.64 -7.45
C LEU A 300 -19.28 -8.20 -8.77
N VAL A 301 -20.51 -8.73 -8.76
CA VAL A 301 -21.18 -9.21 -9.98
C VAL A 301 -21.46 -8.05 -10.93
N GLU A 302 -22.09 -6.97 -10.44
CA GLU A 302 -22.41 -5.78 -11.24
C GLU A 302 -21.16 -5.18 -11.90
N ALA A 303 -20.09 -4.93 -11.12
CA ALA A 303 -18.85 -4.35 -11.63
C ALA A 303 -18.01 -5.31 -12.50
N LYS A 304 -18.30 -6.62 -12.49
CA LYS A 304 -17.70 -7.60 -13.40
C LYS A 304 -18.46 -7.68 -14.73
N GLU A 305 -19.79 -7.64 -14.70
CA GLU A 305 -20.64 -7.67 -15.90
C GLU A 305 -20.67 -6.31 -16.62
N ASN A 306 -20.68 -5.21 -15.88
CA ASN A 306 -20.76 -3.83 -16.37
C ASN A 306 -19.56 -2.98 -15.87
N PRO A 307 -18.32 -3.24 -16.32
CA PRO A 307 -17.16 -2.43 -15.97
C PRO A 307 -17.30 -1.00 -16.52
N VAL A 308 -16.98 -0.01 -15.69
CA VAL A 308 -17.07 1.41 -16.07
C VAL A 308 -15.93 1.77 -17.03
N VAL A 309 -16.27 2.51 -18.08
CA VAL A 309 -15.30 3.06 -19.05
C VAL A 309 -15.15 4.56 -18.76
N VAL A 310 -13.92 4.98 -18.49
CA VAL A 310 -13.55 6.37 -18.22
C VAL A 310 -12.78 6.93 -19.41
N GLU A 311 -13.20 8.07 -19.95
CA GLU A 311 -12.42 8.82 -20.93
C GLU A 311 -11.22 9.48 -20.22
N VAL A 312 -10.01 9.24 -20.72
CA VAL A 312 -8.75 9.83 -20.26
C VAL A 312 -8.06 10.61 -21.40
N GLU A 313 -6.98 11.34 -21.10
CA GLU A 313 -6.21 11.99 -22.16
C GLU A 313 -5.55 10.95 -23.08
N ASP A 314 -5.81 11.07 -24.39
CA ASP A 314 -5.14 10.29 -25.44
C ASP A 314 -3.63 10.57 -25.37
N THR A 315 -2.89 9.56 -24.93
CA THR A 315 -1.45 9.60 -24.69
C THR A 315 -0.85 8.27 -25.13
N GLU A 316 0.48 8.22 -25.30
CA GLU A 316 1.16 7.01 -25.79
C GLU A 316 0.98 5.77 -24.87
N LEU A 317 0.57 5.97 -23.60
CA LEU A 317 0.26 4.92 -22.62
C LEU A 317 -1.23 4.54 -22.57
N PHE A 318 -2.12 5.38 -23.11
CA PHE A 318 -3.57 5.18 -23.17
C PHE A 318 -4.06 5.37 -24.60
N PRO A 319 -3.61 4.53 -25.57
CA PRO A 319 -4.14 4.58 -26.92
C PRO A 319 -5.65 4.35 -26.90
N ASP A 320 -6.38 5.07 -27.75
CA ASP A 320 -7.85 5.19 -27.78
C ASP A 320 -8.48 6.04 -26.66
N GLY A 321 -7.70 6.49 -25.65
CA GLY A 321 -8.18 7.45 -24.64
C GLY A 321 -9.23 6.89 -23.66
N GLU A 322 -9.28 5.58 -23.46
CA GLU A 322 -10.22 4.91 -22.54
C GLU A 322 -9.49 4.09 -21.45
N VAL A 323 -10.06 4.07 -20.24
CA VAL A 323 -9.67 3.15 -19.15
C VAL A 323 -10.88 2.39 -18.65
N ARG A 324 -10.75 1.07 -18.49
CA ARG A 324 -11.79 0.21 -17.91
C ARG A 324 -11.51 -0.04 -16.43
N VAL A 325 -12.50 0.17 -15.58
CA VAL A 325 -12.47 -0.12 -14.14
C VAL A 325 -13.68 -0.99 -13.79
N GLY A 326 -13.43 -2.27 -13.50
CA GLY A 326 -14.42 -3.24 -13.06
C GLY A 326 -14.34 -3.59 -11.58
N ALA A 327 -14.75 -4.82 -11.26
CA ALA A 327 -14.79 -5.38 -9.90
C ALA A 327 -13.44 -5.40 -9.16
N GLU A 328 -12.32 -5.19 -9.85
CA GLU A 328 -10.99 -5.02 -9.24
C GLU A 328 -10.97 -4.00 -8.09
N ILE A 329 -11.69 -2.88 -8.21
CA ILE A 329 -11.63 -1.81 -7.19
C ILE A 329 -12.24 -2.25 -5.86
N LEU A 330 -13.36 -2.97 -5.92
CA LEU A 330 -14.03 -3.58 -4.77
C LEU A 330 -13.16 -4.66 -4.11
N ALA A 331 -12.43 -5.43 -4.92
CA ALA A 331 -11.62 -6.54 -4.43
C ALA A 331 -10.27 -6.11 -3.84
N PHE A 332 -9.63 -5.05 -4.37
CA PHE A 332 -8.32 -4.59 -3.92
C PHE A 332 -8.35 -3.64 -2.73
N ALA A 333 -9.33 -2.73 -2.64
CA ALA A 333 -9.33 -1.71 -1.59
C ALA A 333 -9.34 -2.33 -0.16
N PRO A 334 -10.16 -3.35 0.16
CA PRO A 334 -10.13 -4.00 1.47
C PRO A 334 -8.80 -4.71 1.74
N PHE A 335 -8.20 -5.34 0.72
CA PHE A 335 -6.88 -5.98 0.81
C PHE A 335 -5.77 -4.97 1.11
N GLY A 336 -5.74 -3.85 0.38
CA GLY A 336 -4.73 -2.80 0.55
C GLY A 336 -4.83 -2.08 1.89
N MET A 337 -6.05 -1.81 2.35
CA MET A 337 -6.29 -1.23 3.68
C MET A 337 -5.97 -2.22 4.80
N MET A 338 -6.30 -3.51 4.67
CA MET A 338 -6.03 -4.50 5.72
C MET A 338 -4.53 -4.71 6.00
N TYR A 339 -3.65 -4.23 5.11
CA TYR A 339 -2.20 -4.30 5.22
C TYR A 339 -1.61 -3.58 6.45
N GLU A 340 -2.22 -2.48 6.90
CA GLU A 340 -1.82 -1.75 8.13
C GLU A 340 -3.05 -1.63 9.04
N GLN A 341 -2.91 -1.91 10.34
CA GLN A 341 -4.06 -1.96 11.26
C GLN A 341 -4.81 -0.62 11.44
N ASP A 342 -4.13 0.51 11.27
CA ASP A 342 -4.71 1.85 11.50
C ASP A 342 -5.80 2.19 10.48
N GLU A 343 -5.76 1.54 9.30
CA GLU A 343 -6.74 1.65 8.23
C GLU A 343 -8.03 0.84 8.53
N HIS A 344 -7.96 -0.18 9.41
CA HIS A 344 -9.04 -1.14 9.62
C HIS A 344 -10.38 -0.51 10.02
N PRO A 345 -10.46 0.51 10.90
CA PRO A 345 -11.71 1.19 11.25
C PRO A 345 -12.49 1.79 10.08
N ALA A 346 -11.82 2.10 8.96
CA ALA A 346 -12.44 2.70 7.78
C ALA A 346 -12.87 1.68 6.71
N ILE A 347 -12.42 0.42 6.77
CA ILE A 347 -12.62 -0.56 5.68
C ILE A 347 -14.10 -0.68 5.26
N PRO A 348 -15.09 -0.88 6.16
CA PRO A 348 -16.50 -0.97 5.76
C PRO A 348 -17.07 0.28 5.12
N ALA A 349 -16.62 1.47 5.55
CA ALA A 349 -17.05 2.74 4.97
C ALA A 349 -16.51 2.93 3.54
N VAL A 350 -15.27 2.50 3.29
CA VAL A 350 -14.69 2.48 1.95
C VAL A 350 -15.36 1.43 1.08
N MET A 351 -15.62 0.23 1.58
CA MET A 351 -16.40 -0.79 0.88
C MET A 351 -17.78 -0.28 0.48
N ASP A 352 -18.50 0.37 1.39
CA ASP A 352 -19.82 0.94 1.10
C ASP A 352 -19.80 2.05 0.04
N ALA A 353 -18.79 2.94 0.07
CA ALA A 353 -18.62 3.95 -0.97
C ALA A 353 -18.37 3.34 -2.35
N LEU A 354 -17.54 2.29 -2.42
CA LEU A 354 -17.29 1.54 -3.65
C LEU A 354 -18.52 0.75 -4.11
N ILE A 355 -19.25 0.12 -3.20
CA ILE A 355 -20.53 -0.58 -3.46
C ILE A 355 -21.56 0.39 -4.03
N ARG A 356 -21.68 1.60 -3.48
CA ARG A 356 -22.61 2.64 -3.99
C ARG A 356 -22.21 3.18 -5.36
N SER A 357 -20.93 3.14 -5.70
CA SER A 357 -20.41 3.56 -7.01
C SER A 357 -20.47 2.44 -8.06
N ALA A 358 -20.66 1.17 -7.66
CA ALA A 358 -20.56 0.03 -8.56
C ALA A 358 -21.58 0.12 -9.72
N GLY A 359 -21.06 0.24 -10.95
CA GLY A 359 -21.87 0.38 -12.16
C GLY A 359 -22.34 1.80 -12.48
N ASP A 360 -21.98 2.81 -11.68
CA ASP A 360 -22.28 4.23 -11.94
C ASP A 360 -21.11 4.90 -12.69
N PRO A 361 -21.22 5.18 -14.01
CA PRO A 361 -20.14 5.81 -14.77
C PRO A 361 -19.92 7.28 -14.41
N ASP A 362 -20.88 7.96 -13.75
CA ASP A 362 -20.72 9.34 -13.29
C ASP A 362 -20.02 9.43 -11.91
N ALA A 363 -19.71 8.29 -11.27
CA ALA A 363 -19.11 8.26 -9.95
C ALA A 363 -17.61 8.70 -9.99
N PRO A 364 -17.23 9.75 -9.25
CA PRO A 364 -15.92 10.42 -9.36
C PRO A 364 -14.75 9.60 -8.82
N ILE A 365 -15.04 8.47 -8.15
CA ILE A 365 -14.02 7.48 -7.80
C ILE A 365 -13.36 6.94 -9.07
N TYR A 366 -14.12 6.72 -10.16
CA TYR A 366 -13.57 6.18 -11.40
C TYR A 366 -12.63 7.16 -12.11
N ASP A 367 -12.98 8.45 -12.15
CA ASP A 367 -12.08 9.51 -12.63
C ASP A 367 -10.78 9.55 -11.82
N LEU A 368 -10.86 9.50 -10.49
CA LEU A 368 -9.70 9.49 -9.59
C LEU A 368 -8.83 8.25 -9.83
N VAL A 369 -9.44 7.09 -10.05
CA VAL A 369 -8.77 5.79 -10.22
C VAL A 369 -8.16 5.62 -11.61
N ALA A 370 -8.72 6.28 -12.62
CA ALA A 370 -8.17 6.33 -13.97
C ALA A 370 -7.02 7.35 -14.10
N ASN A 371 -7.17 8.55 -13.52
CA ASN A 371 -6.25 9.67 -13.71
C ASN A 371 -5.24 9.87 -12.55
N GLY A 372 -5.47 9.29 -11.37
CA GLY A 372 -4.80 9.63 -10.10
C GLY A 372 -3.31 9.31 -9.98
N GLY A 373 -2.68 8.72 -11.00
CA GLY A 373 -1.26 8.36 -10.97
C GLY A 373 -0.98 7.18 -10.04
N GLY A 374 -1.11 5.96 -10.56
CA GLY A 374 -0.86 4.70 -9.85
C GLY A 374 0.62 4.44 -9.54
N GLY A 375 1.25 5.32 -8.78
CA GLY A 375 2.45 4.97 -8.03
C GLY A 375 2.12 3.97 -6.93
N ALA A 376 3.14 3.24 -6.48
CA ALA A 376 3.09 2.57 -5.17
C ALA A 376 2.82 3.61 -4.05
N PRO A 377 2.40 3.18 -2.84
CA PRO A 377 2.22 4.08 -1.71
C PRO A 377 3.42 5.02 -1.54
N ALA A 378 3.13 6.30 -1.36
CA ALA A 378 4.08 7.40 -1.59
C ALA A 378 5.46 7.12 -0.95
N GLY A 379 6.49 7.00 -1.79
CA GLY A 379 7.89 6.78 -1.37
C GLY A 379 8.47 5.38 -1.64
N MET A 380 7.66 4.34 -1.90
CA MET A 380 8.19 3.00 -2.19
C MET A 380 8.44 2.75 -3.68
N SER A 381 9.69 2.87 -4.13
CA SER A 381 10.10 2.41 -5.47
C SER A 381 10.11 0.87 -5.54
N LEU A 382 9.61 0.29 -6.64
CA LEU A 382 9.51 -1.17 -6.85
C LEU A 382 10.15 -1.56 -8.19
N SER A 383 11.26 -2.28 -8.14
CA SER A 383 11.95 -2.84 -9.33
C SER A 383 11.18 -4.05 -9.87
N MET A 384 10.09 -3.76 -10.58
CA MET A 384 9.15 -4.77 -11.08
C MET A 384 9.80 -5.86 -11.95
N GLY A 385 10.70 -5.48 -12.86
CA GLY A 385 11.40 -6.45 -13.72
C GLY A 385 12.25 -7.44 -12.92
N MET A 386 12.97 -6.93 -11.91
CA MET A 386 13.77 -7.74 -10.99
C MET A 386 12.88 -8.66 -10.14
N ALA A 387 11.78 -8.12 -9.60
CA ALA A 387 10.81 -8.88 -8.82
C ALA A 387 10.18 -10.02 -9.64
N SER A 388 9.88 -9.80 -10.92
CA SER A 388 9.43 -10.83 -11.84
C SER A 388 10.49 -11.91 -12.09
N ALA A 389 11.77 -11.56 -12.21
CA ALA A 389 12.85 -12.53 -12.37
C ALA A 389 12.98 -13.45 -11.15
N ILE A 390 12.94 -12.90 -9.93
CA ILE A 390 12.90 -13.69 -8.69
C ILE A 390 11.67 -14.61 -8.68
N ARG A 391 10.48 -14.09 -9.02
CA ARG A 391 9.23 -14.87 -9.02
C ARG A 391 9.19 -16.00 -10.05
N CYS A 392 9.87 -15.85 -11.18
CA CYS A 392 10.11 -16.94 -12.13
C CYS A 392 11.07 -17.99 -11.53
N ASN A 393 12.29 -17.58 -11.16
CA ASN A 393 13.34 -18.49 -10.68
C ASN A 393 12.92 -19.28 -9.43
N ASP A 394 12.33 -18.61 -8.44
CA ASP A 394 11.89 -19.20 -7.17
C ASP A 394 10.63 -20.07 -7.31
N GLY A 395 9.94 -20.01 -8.46
CA GLY A 395 8.78 -20.85 -8.77
C GLY A 395 7.43 -20.35 -8.26
N TYR A 396 7.31 -19.09 -7.78
CA TYR A 396 6.01 -18.47 -7.41
C TYR A 396 5.02 -18.61 -8.56
N VAL A 397 5.48 -18.23 -9.75
CA VAL A 397 4.71 -18.25 -11.00
C VAL A 397 4.23 -19.67 -11.35
N ALA A 398 5.12 -20.66 -11.27
CA ALA A 398 4.78 -22.04 -11.63
C ALA A 398 3.76 -22.65 -10.65
N ALA A 399 3.98 -22.49 -9.34
CA ALA A 399 3.03 -22.92 -8.31
C ALA A 399 1.63 -22.29 -8.51
N ALA A 400 1.59 -21.04 -8.97
CA ALA A 400 0.35 -20.33 -9.26
C ALA A 400 -0.35 -20.85 -10.53
N GLY A 401 0.42 -21.16 -11.58
CA GLY A 401 -0.04 -21.88 -12.78
C GLY A 401 -0.65 -23.25 -12.49
N GLU A 402 -0.12 -23.96 -11.50
CA GLU A 402 -0.58 -25.29 -11.09
C GLU A 402 -1.84 -25.23 -10.21
N ILE A 403 -1.90 -24.33 -9.22
CA ILE A 403 -2.94 -24.38 -8.18
C ILE A 403 -4.26 -23.67 -8.55
N VAL A 404 -4.19 -22.69 -9.47
CA VAL A 404 -5.26 -21.73 -9.77
C VAL A 404 -6.64 -22.33 -10.06
N GLU A 405 -6.72 -23.43 -10.81
CA GLU A 405 -8.03 -24.04 -11.11
C GLU A 405 -8.69 -24.64 -9.88
N SER A 406 -7.89 -25.29 -9.01
CA SER A 406 -8.38 -25.86 -7.76
C SER A 406 -8.78 -24.75 -6.78
N ASP A 407 -7.97 -23.69 -6.69
CA ASP A 407 -8.24 -22.57 -5.81
C ASP A 407 -9.52 -21.81 -6.24
N LEU A 408 -9.70 -21.50 -7.52
CA LEU A 408 -10.92 -20.83 -8.03
C LEU A 408 -12.16 -21.74 -8.07
N ALA A 409 -12.00 -23.06 -7.96
CA ALA A 409 -13.11 -23.99 -7.78
C ALA A 409 -13.55 -24.08 -6.31
N GLU A 410 -12.59 -24.01 -5.38
CA GLU A 410 -12.83 -23.97 -3.93
C GLU A 410 -13.29 -22.58 -3.45
N ASN A 411 -12.81 -21.50 -4.09
CA ASN A 411 -12.96 -20.10 -3.68
C ASN A 411 -13.52 -19.21 -4.82
N PRO A 412 -14.80 -19.37 -5.23
CA PRO A 412 -15.31 -18.77 -6.46
C PRO A 412 -15.65 -17.27 -6.40
N ARG A 413 -15.72 -16.64 -5.21
CA ARG A 413 -16.15 -15.22 -5.01
C ARG A 413 -15.39 -14.23 -5.89
N PHE A 414 -14.07 -14.42 -6.04
CA PHE A 414 -13.19 -13.52 -6.81
C PHE A 414 -12.75 -14.09 -8.17
N ARG A 415 -13.46 -15.12 -8.67
CA ARG A 415 -13.15 -15.79 -9.93
C ARG A 415 -13.17 -14.80 -11.10
N ASP A 416 -12.12 -14.80 -11.91
CA ASP A 416 -11.90 -13.88 -13.05
C ASP A 416 -11.95 -12.38 -12.68
N ILE A 417 -11.67 -12.03 -11.41
CA ILE A 417 -11.51 -10.63 -10.96
C ILE A 417 -10.02 -10.31 -10.80
N PHE A 418 -9.30 -11.13 -10.02
CA PHE A 418 -7.85 -10.98 -9.85
C PHE A 418 -7.06 -11.71 -10.94
N PHE A 419 -7.56 -12.83 -11.46
CA PHE A 419 -6.85 -13.69 -12.41
C PHE A 419 -7.74 -14.72 -13.10
N THR A 420 -7.29 -15.22 -14.26
CA THR A 420 -7.81 -16.45 -14.89
C THR A 420 -6.76 -17.58 -14.87
N PRO A 421 -7.18 -18.85 -14.92
CA PRO A 421 -6.28 -19.99 -15.12
C PRO A 421 -5.41 -19.86 -16.38
N GLU A 422 -5.99 -19.35 -17.47
CA GLU A 422 -5.35 -19.18 -18.78
C GLU A 422 -4.22 -18.15 -18.72
N GLY A 423 -4.40 -17.07 -17.95
CA GLY A 423 -3.35 -16.10 -17.69
C GLY A 423 -2.25 -16.67 -16.78
N GLN A 424 -2.61 -17.41 -15.72
CA GLN A 424 -1.63 -17.94 -14.74
C GLN A 424 -0.65 -18.89 -15.44
N ARG A 425 -1.20 -19.88 -16.15
CA ARG A 425 -0.42 -20.82 -16.96
C ARG A 425 0.52 -20.11 -17.90
N TYR A 426 0.05 -19.04 -18.54
CA TYR A 426 0.92 -18.39 -19.50
C TYR A 426 2.10 -17.67 -18.87
N VAL A 427 1.98 -16.93 -17.76
CA VAL A 427 3.21 -16.29 -17.22
C VAL A 427 4.25 -17.37 -16.85
N ALA A 428 3.81 -18.56 -16.45
CA ALA A 428 4.70 -19.70 -16.27
C ALA A 428 5.35 -20.17 -17.58
N GLU A 429 4.59 -20.26 -18.67
CA GLU A 429 5.13 -20.48 -20.02
C GLU A 429 6.16 -19.39 -20.40
N MET A 430 5.86 -18.11 -20.18
CA MET A 430 6.76 -16.97 -20.44
C MET A 430 8.06 -17.06 -19.64
N CYS A 431 7.99 -17.38 -18.34
CA CYS A 431 9.20 -17.60 -17.52
C CYS A 431 10.08 -18.72 -18.10
N VAL A 432 9.48 -19.84 -18.53
CA VAL A 432 10.22 -20.95 -19.15
C VAL A 432 10.82 -20.56 -20.50
N GLU A 433 10.07 -19.85 -21.36
CA GLU A 433 10.55 -19.31 -22.64
C GLU A 433 11.72 -18.33 -22.45
N ALA A 434 11.71 -17.53 -21.38
CA ALA A 434 12.79 -16.61 -21.01
C ALA A 434 14.01 -17.30 -20.37
N GLY A 435 14.01 -18.64 -20.26
CA GLY A 435 15.09 -19.41 -19.63
C GLY A 435 15.05 -19.42 -18.09
N LEU A 436 13.99 -18.89 -17.48
CA LEU A 436 13.76 -18.84 -16.04
C LEU A 436 12.77 -19.91 -15.58
N ALA A 437 13.01 -21.16 -16.01
CA ALA A 437 12.29 -22.31 -15.45
C ALA A 437 12.55 -22.39 -13.93
N PRO A 438 11.57 -22.82 -13.12
CA PRO A 438 11.73 -22.90 -11.67
C PRO A 438 12.96 -23.71 -11.27
N ARG A 439 13.73 -23.18 -10.33
CA ARG A 439 14.88 -23.86 -9.72
C ARG A 439 14.45 -25.14 -9.00
N ASP A 440 15.43 -26.01 -8.70
CA ASP A 440 15.17 -27.28 -8.03
C ASP A 440 14.38 -27.04 -6.73
N ARG A 441 13.21 -27.69 -6.61
CA ARG A 441 12.35 -27.56 -5.43
C ARG A 441 13.00 -28.10 -4.15
N ALA A 442 14.11 -28.83 -4.24
CA ALA A 442 14.96 -29.18 -3.10
C ALA A 442 15.48 -27.94 -2.34
N ASP A 443 15.91 -26.89 -3.06
CA ASP A 443 16.39 -25.62 -2.46
C ASP A 443 15.27 -24.90 -1.69
N TYR A 444 14.01 -25.10 -2.12
CA TYR A 444 12.80 -24.41 -1.67
C TYR A 444 11.95 -25.26 -0.69
N GLN A 445 12.51 -26.30 -0.09
CA GLN A 445 11.82 -27.05 0.96
C GLN A 445 11.64 -26.23 2.24
N LEU A 446 10.61 -26.57 3.03
CA LEU A 446 10.45 -26.04 4.38
C LEU A 446 11.70 -26.28 5.21
N VAL A 447 12.08 -25.30 6.03
CA VAL A 447 13.34 -25.30 6.80
C VAL A 447 13.16 -26.09 8.09
N GLU A 448 14.17 -26.88 8.46
CA GLU A 448 14.31 -27.47 9.81
C GLU A 448 15.54 -26.84 10.48
N THR A 449 15.39 -26.31 11.69
CA THR A 449 16.47 -25.62 12.43
C THR A 449 16.22 -25.55 13.94
N ASP A 450 17.30 -25.36 14.71
CA ASP A 450 17.35 -25.07 16.15
C ASP A 450 17.89 -23.66 16.48
N ILE A 451 18.10 -22.82 15.45
CA ILE A 451 18.40 -21.39 15.63
C ILE A 451 17.25 -20.73 16.41
N PRO A 452 17.53 -19.95 17.48
CA PRO A 452 16.51 -19.21 18.21
C PRO A 452 15.67 -18.36 17.27
N THR A 453 14.37 -18.64 17.21
CA THR A 453 13.48 -17.98 16.24
C THR A 453 12.21 -17.43 16.87
N LEU A 454 11.92 -16.15 16.63
CA LEU A 454 10.60 -15.58 16.81
C LEU A 454 9.86 -15.57 15.48
N ILE A 455 8.69 -16.21 15.45
CA ILE A 455 7.81 -16.25 14.29
C ILE A 455 6.58 -15.41 14.61
N VAL A 456 6.35 -14.35 13.85
CA VAL A 456 5.24 -13.42 14.08
C VAL A 456 4.35 -13.36 12.84
N ASN A 457 3.05 -13.29 13.02
CA ASN A 457 2.12 -12.96 11.93
C ASN A 457 0.93 -12.18 12.49
N GLY A 458 0.47 -11.17 11.76
CA GLY A 458 -0.81 -10.54 12.05
C GLY A 458 -1.97 -11.51 11.79
N ALA A 459 -2.95 -11.57 12.70
CA ALA A 459 -4.12 -12.41 12.53
C ALA A 459 -4.93 -12.05 11.27
N TRP A 460 -4.85 -10.79 10.86
CA TRP A 460 -5.53 -10.18 9.71
C TRP A 460 -4.60 -9.94 8.52
N ASP A 461 -3.37 -10.46 8.54
CA ASP A 461 -2.45 -10.36 7.39
C ASP A 461 -3.13 -10.80 6.07
N PRO A 462 -3.31 -9.89 5.10
CA PRO A 462 -4.04 -10.17 3.87
C PRO A 462 -3.19 -10.87 2.82
N VAL A 463 -1.86 -10.92 2.99
CA VAL A 463 -0.89 -11.46 2.01
C VAL A 463 -0.37 -12.81 2.45
N THR A 464 0.04 -12.91 3.71
CA THR A 464 0.68 -14.08 4.30
C THR A 464 -0.05 -14.51 5.58
N PRO A 465 -1.31 -14.99 5.47
CA PRO A 465 -2.16 -15.20 6.63
C PRO A 465 -1.65 -16.33 7.56
N PRO A 466 -2.07 -16.33 8.85
CA PRO A 466 -1.65 -17.29 9.87
C PRO A 466 -1.57 -18.78 9.49
N PRO A 467 -2.47 -19.35 8.63
CA PRO A 467 -2.34 -20.74 8.21
C PRO A 467 -1.03 -21.08 7.49
N LEU A 468 -0.37 -20.10 6.85
CA LEU A 468 0.97 -20.27 6.26
C LEU A 468 2.03 -20.44 7.34
N ALA A 469 2.05 -19.52 8.32
CA ALA A 469 2.96 -19.53 9.46
C ALA A 469 2.88 -20.83 10.26
N ARG A 470 1.66 -21.30 10.55
CA ARG A 470 1.41 -22.54 11.28
C ARG A 470 1.88 -23.81 10.54
N ARG A 471 2.10 -23.76 9.21
CA ARG A 471 2.74 -24.84 8.44
C ARG A 471 4.27 -24.82 8.56
N VAL A 472 4.84 -23.63 8.64
CA VAL A 472 6.30 -23.39 8.67
C VAL A 472 6.86 -23.55 10.09
N ALA A 473 6.16 -23.05 11.10
CA ALA A 473 6.63 -23.00 12.49
C ALA A 473 7.12 -24.35 13.09
N PRO A 474 6.54 -25.53 12.79
CA PRO A 474 7.05 -26.81 13.30
C PRO A 474 8.49 -27.15 12.90
N GLY A 475 9.02 -26.54 11.84
CA GLY A 475 10.43 -26.69 11.44
C GLY A 475 11.42 -25.93 12.33
N PHE A 476 10.93 -24.93 13.07
CA PHE A 476 11.74 -24.12 13.98
C PHE A 476 11.64 -24.72 15.39
N SER A 477 12.50 -25.70 15.67
CA SER A 477 12.47 -26.49 16.91
C SER A 477 12.78 -25.67 18.17
N ASN A 478 13.56 -24.59 18.01
CA ASN A 478 13.78 -23.54 19.01
C ASN A 478 13.03 -22.26 18.59
N GLY A 479 11.75 -22.41 18.25
CA GLY A 479 10.90 -21.34 17.74
C GLY A 479 9.69 -21.04 18.63
N ARG A 480 9.32 -19.77 18.76
CA ARG A 480 8.01 -19.36 19.29
C ARG A 480 7.18 -18.72 18.19
N TYR A 481 5.95 -19.22 18.03
CA TYR A 481 4.95 -18.61 17.15
C TYR A 481 4.04 -17.67 17.93
N ILE A 482 3.91 -16.42 17.45
CA ILE A 482 2.98 -15.40 17.92
C ILE A 482 2.06 -14.99 16.78
N GLU A 483 0.77 -15.18 16.98
CA GLU A 483 -0.29 -14.66 16.10
C GLU A 483 -0.87 -13.41 16.75
N VAL A 484 -0.55 -12.24 16.20
CA VAL A 484 -0.88 -10.93 16.78
C VAL A 484 -2.35 -10.61 16.49
N PRO A 485 -3.25 -10.56 17.50
CA PRO A 485 -4.66 -10.28 17.29
C PRO A 485 -4.90 -9.00 16.49
N TYR A 486 -5.81 -9.08 15.51
CA TYR A 486 -6.25 -8.00 14.60
C TYR A 486 -5.18 -7.26 13.78
N ALA A 487 -3.89 -7.50 13.98
CA ALA A 487 -2.84 -6.80 13.25
C ALA A 487 -2.77 -7.22 11.76
N GLY A 488 -2.32 -6.28 10.92
CA GLY A 488 -2.13 -6.44 9.48
C GLY A 488 -0.82 -7.14 9.09
N HIS A 489 -0.19 -6.68 8.02
CA HIS A 489 1.02 -7.28 7.46
C HIS A 489 2.30 -6.71 8.09
N GLY A 490 3.04 -7.56 8.80
CA GLY A 490 4.29 -7.20 9.45
C GLY A 490 4.14 -6.40 10.77
N PRO A 491 3.35 -6.88 11.76
CA PRO A 491 3.19 -6.23 13.07
C PRO A 491 4.49 -5.85 13.77
N THR A 492 5.59 -6.61 13.61
CA THR A 492 6.88 -6.28 14.24
C THR A 492 7.48 -4.96 13.76
N ARG A 493 7.05 -4.45 12.60
CA ARG A 493 7.42 -3.15 12.02
C ARG A 493 6.33 -2.10 12.22
N SER A 494 5.06 -2.51 12.29
CA SER A 494 3.92 -1.60 12.41
C SER A 494 3.54 -1.27 13.86
N MET A 495 4.05 -2.01 14.85
CA MET A 495 3.78 -1.80 16.28
C MET A 495 5.06 -1.41 17.05
N SER A 496 5.85 -0.46 16.53
CA SER A 496 7.19 -0.08 17.04
C SER A 496 7.30 -0.05 18.57
N ASP A 497 6.41 0.67 19.25
CA ASP A 497 6.42 0.88 20.71
C ASP A 497 6.29 -0.42 21.53
N CYS A 498 5.70 -1.47 20.96
CA CYS A 498 5.60 -2.81 21.54
C CYS A 498 6.68 -3.74 20.98
N ALA A 499 6.83 -3.77 19.67
CA ALA A 499 7.70 -4.71 18.97
C ALA A 499 9.18 -4.40 19.19
N GLY A 500 9.61 -3.14 19.12
CA GLY A 500 11.02 -2.75 19.30
C GLY A 500 11.63 -3.26 20.62
N PRO A 501 10.98 -3.02 21.78
CA PRO A 501 11.41 -3.60 23.06
C PRO A 501 11.43 -5.14 23.08
N VAL A 502 10.45 -5.81 22.44
CA VAL A 502 10.41 -7.28 22.35
C VAL A 502 11.54 -7.82 21.46
N LEU A 503 11.83 -7.17 20.33
CA LEU A 503 12.94 -7.52 19.44
C LEU A 503 14.28 -7.36 20.17
N ASN A 504 14.50 -6.22 20.83
CA ASN A 504 15.72 -5.96 21.59
C ASN A 504 15.91 -6.93 22.76
N ALA A 505 14.85 -7.24 23.51
CA ALA A 505 14.91 -8.25 24.57
C ALA A 505 15.22 -9.65 24.04
N PHE A 506 14.66 -10.02 22.86
CA PHE A 506 14.93 -11.29 22.22
C PHE A 506 16.36 -11.40 21.64
N PHE A 507 16.93 -10.29 21.18
CA PHE A 507 18.32 -10.25 20.72
C PHE A 507 19.32 -10.22 21.90
N ASP A 508 18.97 -9.60 23.03
CA ASP A 508 19.78 -9.62 24.26
C ASP A 508 19.84 -11.01 24.93
N ASP A 509 18.73 -11.76 24.95
CA ASP A 509 18.66 -13.15 25.45
C ASP A 509 17.78 -14.01 24.51
N PRO A 510 18.38 -14.74 23.55
CA PRO A 510 17.65 -15.46 22.50
C PRO A 510 17.06 -16.79 22.99
N ASP A 511 16.19 -16.71 24.00
CA ASP A 511 15.27 -17.77 24.45
C ASP A 511 13.82 -17.35 24.12
N PRO A 512 13.25 -17.83 22.99
CA PRO A 512 11.87 -17.51 22.61
C PRO A 512 10.85 -17.94 23.66
N ALA A 513 11.15 -18.97 24.48
CA ALA A 513 10.23 -19.49 25.50
C ALA A 513 10.24 -18.67 26.79
N ALA A 514 11.34 -17.98 27.11
CA ALA A 514 11.46 -17.08 28.26
C ALA A 514 11.05 -15.62 27.94
N LEU A 515 11.09 -15.21 26.67
CA LEU A 515 10.76 -13.86 26.21
C LEU A 515 9.38 -13.37 26.71
N ASP A 516 9.33 -12.15 27.26
CA ASP A 516 8.08 -11.44 27.44
C ASP A 516 7.69 -10.76 26.13
N ALA A 517 6.63 -11.28 25.51
CA ALA A 517 6.03 -10.74 24.29
C ALA A 517 4.54 -10.39 24.51
N THR A 518 4.13 -10.14 25.76
CA THR A 518 2.71 -9.98 26.15
C THR A 518 1.98 -8.97 25.27
N CYS A 519 2.59 -7.84 24.92
CA CYS A 519 1.93 -6.83 24.09
C CYS A 519 1.67 -7.28 22.63
N LEU A 520 2.48 -8.19 22.08
CA LEU A 520 2.21 -8.80 20.76
C LEU A 520 1.14 -9.90 20.87
N GLU A 521 1.05 -10.58 22.01
CA GLU A 521 0.03 -11.60 22.28
C GLU A 521 -1.35 -10.99 22.59
N GLU A 522 -1.39 -9.81 23.21
CA GLU A 522 -2.58 -8.97 23.34
C GLU A 522 -2.99 -8.37 21.99
N GLY A 523 -2.02 -7.96 21.17
CA GLY A 523 -2.21 -7.48 19.80
C GLY A 523 -2.68 -6.04 19.73
N VAL A 524 -3.53 -5.74 18.74
CA VAL A 524 -4.20 -4.45 18.62
C VAL A 524 -5.68 -4.59 18.96
N ASP A 525 -6.30 -3.49 19.39
CA ASP A 525 -7.73 -3.49 19.72
C ASP A 525 -8.58 -3.98 18.52
N ARG A 526 -9.69 -4.70 18.81
CA ARG A 526 -10.69 -5.05 17.77
C ARG A 526 -11.10 -3.76 17.06
N PRO A 527 -11.06 -3.70 15.71
CA PRO A 527 -11.41 -2.48 14.99
C PRO A 527 -12.84 -2.05 15.29
N VAL A 528 -12.99 -0.80 15.72
CA VAL A 528 -14.29 -0.14 15.91
C VAL A 528 -14.62 0.60 14.62
N TYR A 529 -15.53 0.05 13.84
CA TYR A 529 -15.83 0.58 12.51
C TYR A 529 -16.55 1.93 12.55
N LEU A 530 -16.20 2.78 11.58
CA LEU A 530 -16.64 4.18 11.53
C LEU A 530 -17.75 4.39 10.50
N ASP A 531 -18.90 4.91 10.95
CA ASP A 531 -19.89 5.50 10.05
C ASP A 531 -19.39 6.88 9.58
N LEU A 532 -18.79 6.94 8.39
CA LEU A 532 -18.36 8.19 7.76
C LEU A 532 -19.56 8.99 7.21
N PHE A 533 -19.46 10.32 7.23
CA PHE A 533 -20.36 11.16 6.46
C PHE A 533 -20.03 10.96 4.97
N ALA A 534 -20.84 10.14 4.29
CA ALA A 534 -20.72 9.86 2.87
C ALA A 534 -20.84 11.16 2.05
N THR A 535 -19.79 11.46 1.27
CA THR A 535 -19.74 12.61 0.36
C THR A 535 -18.73 12.35 -0.73
N GLU A 536 -19.06 12.75 -1.95
CA GLU A 536 -18.13 12.66 -3.08
C GLU A 536 -17.14 13.83 -3.17
N ALA A 537 -17.21 14.83 -2.27
CA ALA A 537 -16.38 16.03 -2.37
C ALA A 537 -14.88 15.76 -2.51
N PRO A 538 -14.26 14.87 -1.69
CA PRO A 538 -12.83 14.63 -1.76
C PRO A 538 -12.44 13.91 -3.06
N ALA A 539 -13.19 12.88 -3.46
CA ALA A 539 -12.98 12.17 -4.73
C ALA A 539 -13.08 13.12 -5.93
N ARG A 540 -14.11 13.98 -5.99
CA ARG A 540 -14.30 14.99 -7.07
C ARG A 540 -13.15 16.00 -7.14
N LEU A 541 -12.64 16.44 -5.99
CA LEU A 541 -11.53 17.40 -5.93
C LEU A 541 -10.20 16.73 -6.29
N ALA A 542 -9.95 15.50 -5.81
CA ALA A 542 -8.76 14.73 -6.14
C ALA A 542 -8.71 14.36 -7.64
N ALA A 543 -9.83 13.87 -8.20
CA ALA A 543 -9.97 13.62 -9.64
C ALA A 543 -9.70 14.89 -10.47
N ALA A 544 -10.31 16.02 -10.10
CA ALA A 544 -10.06 17.28 -10.79
C ALA A 544 -8.59 17.74 -10.70
N ALA A 545 -7.92 17.49 -9.57
CA ALA A 545 -6.51 17.80 -9.37
C ALA A 545 -5.58 16.88 -10.18
N ALA A 546 -5.92 15.60 -10.28
CA ALA A 546 -5.17 14.61 -11.05
C ALA A 546 -5.20 14.92 -12.56
N ILE A 547 -6.36 15.31 -13.09
CA ILE A 547 -6.52 15.66 -14.51
C ILE A 547 -5.82 16.98 -14.86
N ASP A 548 -5.99 18.04 -14.06
CA ASP A 548 -5.22 19.28 -14.18
C ASP A 548 -5.28 20.05 -12.86
N PRO A 549 -4.16 20.22 -12.12
CA PRO A 549 -4.14 20.94 -10.85
C PRO A 549 -4.71 22.37 -10.92
N LYS A 550 -4.72 23.01 -12.10
CA LYS A 550 -5.33 24.36 -12.29
C LYS A 550 -6.86 24.32 -12.17
N ARG A 551 -7.51 23.17 -12.38
CA ARG A 551 -8.96 22.99 -12.16
C ARG A 551 -9.36 23.25 -10.70
N LEU A 552 -8.43 23.12 -9.74
CA LEU A 552 -8.65 23.50 -8.34
C LEU A 552 -8.74 25.02 -8.10
N ALA A 553 -8.23 25.86 -9.02
CA ALA A 553 -8.18 27.31 -8.81
C ALA A 553 -9.58 27.93 -8.71
N ALA A 554 -10.53 27.51 -9.56
CA ALA A 554 -11.90 28.03 -9.53
C ALA A 554 -12.67 27.67 -8.24
N PRO A 555 -12.75 26.39 -7.79
CA PRO A 555 -13.38 26.05 -6.51
C PRO A 555 -12.63 26.65 -5.32
N GLY A 556 -11.29 26.67 -5.33
CA GLY A 556 -10.48 27.29 -4.27
C GLY A 556 -10.76 28.79 -4.12
N ILE A 557 -10.88 29.53 -5.23
CA ILE A 557 -11.27 30.94 -5.22
C ILE A 557 -12.72 31.10 -4.76
N TRP A 558 -13.66 30.26 -5.20
CA TRP A 558 -15.07 30.35 -4.82
C TRP A 558 -15.25 30.15 -3.31
N ALA A 559 -14.74 29.04 -2.75
CA ALA A 559 -14.79 28.77 -1.32
C ALA A 559 -14.00 29.83 -0.52
N GLY A 560 -12.74 30.09 -0.89
CA GLY A 560 -11.85 31.00 -0.20
C GLY A 560 -12.35 32.45 -0.15
N ALA A 561 -12.85 32.99 -1.27
CA ALA A 561 -13.41 34.34 -1.30
C ALA A 561 -14.70 34.45 -0.47
N SER A 562 -15.54 33.40 -0.49
CA SER A 562 -16.75 33.35 0.34
C SER A 562 -16.39 33.34 1.83
N ILE A 563 -15.48 32.46 2.24
CA ILE A 563 -14.98 32.35 3.62
C ILE A 563 -14.34 33.67 4.08
N LEU A 564 -13.51 34.31 3.25
CA LEU A 564 -12.87 35.59 3.57
C LEU A 564 -13.89 36.71 3.81
N VAL A 565 -14.94 36.82 2.97
CA VAL A 565 -16.00 37.82 3.17
C VAL A 565 -16.79 37.55 4.45
N LEU A 566 -17.08 36.28 4.77
CA LEU A 566 -17.76 35.92 6.02
C LEU A 566 -16.88 36.18 7.24
N LEU A 567 -15.57 35.90 7.18
CA LEU A 567 -14.60 36.20 8.23
C LEU A 567 -14.53 37.70 8.53
N VAL A 568 -14.32 38.51 7.49
CA VAL A 568 -14.31 39.98 7.62
C VAL A 568 -15.65 40.49 8.18
N SER A 569 -16.78 39.96 7.72
CA SER A 569 -18.10 40.34 8.23
C SER A 569 -18.30 39.98 9.70
N PHE A 570 -17.95 38.76 10.09
CA PHE A 570 -18.03 38.28 11.48
C PHE A 570 -17.23 39.18 12.41
N LEU A 571 -15.95 39.44 12.08
CA LEU A 571 -15.07 40.29 12.87
C LEU A 571 -15.61 41.73 12.96
N LEU A 572 -16.08 42.32 11.85
CA LEU A 572 -16.65 43.67 11.84
C LEU A 572 -17.98 43.78 12.61
N ILE A 573 -18.80 42.74 12.65
CA ILE A 573 -20.04 42.71 13.44
C ILE A 573 -19.70 42.57 14.93
N VAL A 574 -18.81 41.64 15.30
CA VAL A 574 -18.41 41.37 16.69
C VAL A 574 -17.65 42.55 17.30
N PHE A 575 -16.52 42.97 16.71
CA PHE A 575 -15.76 44.12 17.21
C PHE A 575 -16.54 45.43 17.06
N GLY A 576 -17.36 45.56 16.01
CA GLY A 576 -18.26 46.70 15.85
C GLY A 576 -19.33 46.79 16.94
N ALA A 577 -19.75 45.67 17.53
CA ALA A 577 -20.62 45.66 18.71
C ALA A 577 -19.83 45.99 19.99
N GLY A 578 -18.65 45.37 20.17
CA GLY A 578 -17.76 45.62 21.31
C GLY A 578 -17.34 47.10 21.45
N ALA A 579 -16.89 47.72 20.37
CA ALA A 579 -16.50 49.14 20.36
C ALA A 579 -17.66 50.07 20.79
N ARG A 580 -18.89 49.79 20.35
CA ARG A 580 -20.08 50.59 20.74
C ARG A 580 -20.46 50.42 22.21
N LEU A 581 -20.21 49.24 22.80
CA LEU A 581 -20.41 48.99 24.23
C LEU A 581 -19.39 49.77 25.08
N VAL A 582 -18.14 49.88 24.60
CA VAL A 582 -17.07 50.65 25.26
C VAL A 582 -17.32 52.16 25.16
N ASP A 583 -17.67 52.66 23.97
CA ASP A 583 -17.92 54.11 23.72
C ASP A 583 -19.21 54.64 24.37
N ARG A 584 -20.03 53.80 25.00
CA ARG A 584 -21.31 54.16 25.63
C ARG A 584 -22.27 54.95 24.73
N GLN A 585 -22.21 54.76 23.40
CA GLN A 585 -23.10 55.44 22.47
C GLN A 585 -24.56 55.06 22.75
N SER A 586 -25.43 56.06 22.86
CA SER A 586 -26.83 55.81 23.22
C SER A 586 -27.56 55.06 22.10
N ALA A 587 -28.28 53.99 22.44
CA ALA A 587 -29.07 53.24 21.47
C ALA A 587 -30.12 54.13 20.74
N SER A 588 -30.52 55.24 21.36
CA SER A 588 -31.43 56.26 20.83
C SER A 588 -30.89 57.06 19.63
N GLU A 589 -29.58 57.17 19.44
CA GLU A 589 -29.01 57.84 18.24
C GLU A 589 -28.96 56.92 17.01
N LEU A 590 -29.09 55.60 17.21
CA LEU A 590 -29.15 54.60 16.15
C LEU A 590 -30.56 54.46 15.55
N LYS A 591 -30.99 55.48 14.80
CA LYS A 591 -32.18 55.44 13.91
C LYS A 591 -32.03 54.51 12.68
N ALA A 592 -31.41 53.35 12.85
CA ALA A 592 -31.23 52.32 11.83
C ALA A 592 -31.77 50.99 12.34
N ASP A 593 -33.08 50.81 12.22
CA ASP A 593 -33.82 49.58 12.48
C ASP A 593 -33.50 48.52 11.40
N ILE A 594 -32.28 47.99 11.50
CA ILE A 594 -31.73 46.87 10.73
C ILE A 594 -31.21 45.77 11.68
N GLY A 595 -31.75 45.72 12.90
CA GLY A 595 -31.36 44.75 13.92
C GLY A 595 -31.52 43.31 13.43
N GLY A 596 -32.67 42.98 12.83
CA GLY A 596 -32.91 41.67 12.21
C GLY A 596 -31.94 41.34 11.08
N ALA A 597 -31.70 42.26 10.14
CA ALA A 597 -30.77 42.02 9.04
C ALA A 597 -29.32 41.82 9.52
N ARG A 598 -28.89 42.55 10.56
CA ARG A 598 -27.58 42.37 11.21
C ARG A 598 -27.47 41.05 11.97
N LEU A 599 -28.53 40.64 12.68
CA LEU A 599 -28.59 39.36 13.37
C LEU A 599 -28.50 38.20 12.37
N PHE A 600 -29.29 38.22 11.31
CA PHE A 600 -29.22 37.19 10.27
C PHE A 600 -27.87 37.19 9.55
N ALA A 601 -27.27 38.34 9.25
CA ALA A 601 -25.92 38.38 8.66
C ALA A 601 -24.84 37.84 9.62
N PHE A 602 -24.96 38.10 10.94
CA PHE A 602 -24.08 37.51 11.95
C PHE A 602 -24.22 35.98 11.99
N LEU A 603 -25.45 35.48 12.05
CA LEU A 603 -25.73 34.04 12.06
C LEU A 603 -25.25 33.37 10.76
N ALA A 604 -25.45 34.00 9.60
CA ALA A 604 -24.94 33.53 8.31
C ALA A 604 -23.40 33.42 8.30
N ALA A 605 -22.71 34.45 8.80
CA ALA A 605 -21.25 34.45 8.90
C ALA A 605 -20.73 33.41 9.91
N ALA A 606 -21.34 33.33 11.10
CA ALA A 606 -20.98 32.34 12.11
C ALA A 606 -21.20 30.91 11.62
N SER A 607 -22.34 30.61 10.99
CA SER A 607 -22.63 29.29 10.41
C SER A 607 -21.68 28.95 9.26
N GLY A 608 -21.42 29.88 8.34
CA GLY A 608 -20.53 29.62 7.20
C GLY A 608 -19.07 29.42 7.58
N LEU A 609 -18.58 30.15 8.60
CA LEU A 609 -17.25 29.91 9.18
C LEU A 609 -17.20 28.60 9.98
N GLY A 610 -18.28 28.25 10.70
CA GLY A 610 -18.41 26.97 11.38
C GLY A 610 -18.41 25.79 10.42
N PHE A 611 -19.11 25.89 9.27
CA PHE A 611 -19.03 24.93 8.18
C PHE A 611 -17.60 24.78 7.67
N ALA A 612 -16.93 25.88 7.31
CA ALA A 612 -15.56 25.82 6.79
C ALA A 612 -14.57 25.20 7.80
N GLY A 613 -14.68 25.56 9.08
CA GLY A 613 -13.84 25.00 10.13
C GLY A 613 -14.10 23.51 10.40
N LEU A 614 -15.36 23.10 10.52
CA LEU A 614 -15.72 21.69 10.77
C LEU A 614 -15.50 20.81 9.54
N ALA A 615 -15.71 21.29 8.32
CA ALA A 615 -15.41 20.55 7.10
C ALA A 615 -13.90 20.36 6.92
N GLY A 616 -13.09 21.40 7.19
CA GLY A 616 -11.63 21.31 7.20
C GLY A 616 -11.11 20.32 8.25
N TYR A 617 -11.65 20.40 9.48
CA TYR A 617 -11.35 19.43 10.53
C TYR A 617 -11.80 18.00 10.17
N ALA A 618 -12.98 17.82 9.56
CA ALA A 618 -13.48 16.51 9.18
C ALA A 618 -12.66 15.88 8.04
N GLY A 619 -12.11 16.69 7.14
CA GLY A 619 -11.17 16.25 6.11
C GLY A 619 -9.80 15.87 6.69
N TRP A 620 -9.25 16.70 7.57
CA TRP A 620 -8.03 16.37 8.31
C TRP A 620 -8.20 15.07 9.11
N ALA A 621 -9.25 14.96 9.93
CA ALA A 621 -9.52 13.77 10.73
C ALA A 621 -9.78 12.51 9.87
N ALA A 622 -10.36 12.64 8.68
CA ALA A 622 -10.48 11.53 7.75
C ALA A 622 -9.12 11.13 7.16
N GLN A 623 -8.26 12.10 6.83
CA GLN A 623 -6.91 11.85 6.33
C GLN A 623 -6.00 11.18 7.38
N GLU A 624 -6.10 11.56 8.66
CA GLU A 624 -5.36 10.94 9.78
C GLU A 624 -5.82 9.50 10.05
N ILE A 625 -7.04 9.12 9.66
CA ILE A 625 -7.48 7.72 9.66
C ILE A 625 -6.88 6.99 8.46
N SER A 626 -7.05 7.56 7.25
CA SER A 626 -6.67 6.91 5.99
C SER A 626 -6.89 7.81 4.78
N MET A 627 -6.03 7.68 3.76
CA MET A 627 -6.29 8.28 2.45
C MET A 627 -7.55 7.69 1.78
N PHE A 628 -7.82 6.40 1.96
CA PHE A 628 -9.03 5.74 1.47
C PHE A 628 -10.28 6.22 2.22
N ALA A 629 -10.20 6.41 3.55
CA ALA A 629 -11.31 6.96 4.34
C ALA A 629 -11.74 8.35 3.82
N LEU A 630 -10.77 9.22 3.53
CA LEU A 630 -11.01 10.53 2.95
C LEU A 630 -11.71 10.44 1.58
N ILE A 631 -11.41 9.44 0.76
CA ILE A 631 -12.06 9.26 -0.55
C ILE A 631 -13.52 8.79 -0.39
N ALA A 632 -13.81 7.98 0.62
CA ALA A 632 -15.14 7.43 0.89
C ALA A 632 -16.10 8.41 1.60
N GLY A 633 -15.56 9.39 2.33
CA GLY A 633 -16.34 10.42 3.01
C GLY A 633 -15.51 11.26 3.97
N LEU A 634 -16.19 11.87 4.95
CA LEU A 634 -15.58 12.69 5.99
C LEU A 634 -15.89 12.13 7.38
N ALA A 635 -15.08 12.49 8.38
CA ALA A 635 -15.36 12.13 9.77
C ALA A 635 -16.77 12.60 10.21
N PRO A 636 -17.45 11.95 11.18
CA PRO A 636 -18.88 12.15 11.48
C PRO A 636 -19.33 13.62 11.69
N VAL A 637 -18.42 14.48 12.19
CA VAL A 637 -18.68 15.92 12.35
C VAL A 637 -18.89 16.68 11.02
N GLY A 638 -18.55 16.08 9.88
CA GLY A 638 -18.90 16.54 8.54
C GLY A 638 -20.43 16.66 8.34
N GLY A 639 -21.20 15.76 8.95
CA GLY A 639 -22.67 15.85 8.97
C GLY A 639 -23.19 17.07 9.76
N ILE A 640 -22.44 17.57 10.74
CA ILE A 640 -22.76 18.83 11.44
C ILE A 640 -22.35 20.02 10.55
N ALA A 641 -21.20 19.93 9.88
CA ALA A 641 -20.73 20.95 8.96
C ALA A 641 -21.74 21.19 7.81
N SER A 642 -22.30 20.13 7.23
CA SER A 642 -23.27 20.23 6.13
C SER A 642 -24.54 20.99 6.54
N TRP A 643 -25.09 20.74 7.74
CA TRP A 643 -26.20 21.54 8.29
C TRP A 643 -25.83 23.00 8.55
N LEU A 644 -24.57 23.31 8.91
CA LEU A 644 -24.10 24.68 9.03
C LEU A 644 -24.03 25.40 7.67
N ALA A 645 -23.73 24.70 6.58
CA ALA A 645 -23.82 25.28 5.23
C ALA A 645 -25.28 25.63 4.87
N VAL A 646 -26.24 24.74 5.16
CA VAL A 646 -27.69 25.00 5.00
C VAL A 646 -28.10 26.24 5.83
N ALA A 647 -27.70 26.29 7.10
CA ALA A 647 -27.99 27.41 7.99
C ALA A 647 -27.39 28.73 7.47
N ALA A 648 -26.15 28.71 6.96
CA ALA A 648 -25.49 29.88 6.38
C ALA A 648 -26.29 30.42 5.18
N GLY A 649 -26.68 29.55 4.24
CA GLY A 649 -27.51 29.93 3.09
C GLY A 649 -28.87 30.50 3.50
N ALA A 650 -29.57 29.84 4.43
CA ALA A 650 -30.87 30.28 4.93
C ALA A 650 -30.80 31.63 5.66
N PHE A 651 -29.83 31.83 6.56
CA PHE A 651 -29.64 33.11 7.23
C PHE A 651 -29.18 34.21 6.27
N GLY A 652 -28.36 33.89 5.26
CA GLY A 652 -28.00 34.83 4.20
C GLY A 652 -29.23 35.32 3.43
N LEU A 653 -30.12 34.41 3.03
CA LEU A 653 -31.38 34.75 2.37
C LEU A 653 -32.30 35.60 3.27
N LEU A 654 -32.43 35.25 4.55
CA LEU A 654 -33.23 36.02 5.52
C LEU A 654 -32.65 37.43 5.77
N ALA A 655 -31.33 37.57 5.84
CA ALA A 655 -30.66 38.87 5.94
C ALA A 655 -30.97 39.75 4.72
N LEU A 656 -30.92 39.17 3.51
CA LEU A 656 -31.25 39.85 2.26
C LEU A 656 -32.73 40.26 2.19
N ILE A 657 -33.66 39.37 2.56
CA ILE A 657 -35.10 39.67 2.61
C ILE A 657 -35.40 40.78 3.62
N ALA A 658 -34.81 40.74 4.82
CA ALA A 658 -34.96 41.79 5.83
C ALA A 658 -34.45 43.15 5.33
N LEU A 659 -33.31 43.15 4.62
CA LEU A 659 -32.72 44.34 4.02
C LEU A 659 -33.57 44.91 2.88
N ILE A 660 -34.15 44.07 2.02
CA ILE A 660 -35.07 44.47 0.94
C ILE A 660 -36.35 45.06 1.54
N ARG A 661 -37.00 44.37 2.50
CA ARG A 661 -38.20 44.88 3.19
C ARG A 661 -37.96 46.24 3.84
N ARG A 662 -36.78 46.44 4.45
CA ARG A 662 -36.39 47.74 5.03
C ARG A 662 -36.24 48.83 3.97
N ARG A 663 -35.67 48.50 2.81
CA ARG A 663 -35.50 49.44 1.69
C ARG A 663 -36.83 49.80 1.02
N MET A 664 -37.78 48.86 0.95
CA MET A 664 -39.13 49.08 0.42
C MET A 664 -40.06 49.88 1.36
N SER A 665 -39.66 50.07 2.61
CA SER A 665 -40.41 50.85 3.62
C SER A 665 -39.79 52.23 3.90
N ASP A 666 -39.06 52.78 2.92
CA ASP A 666 -38.32 54.06 2.97
C ASP A 666 -37.40 54.23 4.19
N GLY A 667 -36.95 53.11 4.77
CA GLY A 667 -36.04 53.10 5.91
C GLY A 667 -34.61 53.50 5.49
N PRO A 668 -34.01 54.55 6.06
CA PRO A 668 -32.65 54.93 5.72
C PRO A 668 -31.64 53.86 6.17
N VAL A 669 -30.79 53.41 5.24
CA VAL A 669 -29.69 52.47 5.50
C VAL A 669 -28.38 53.12 5.04
N ARG A 670 -27.36 53.15 5.91
CA ARG A 670 -26.02 53.66 5.54
C ARG A 670 -25.43 52.80 4.43
N PHE A 671 -24.86 53.42 3.39
CA PHE A 671 -24.31 52.74 2.22
C PHE A 671 -23.32 51.60 2.57
N GLY A 672 -22.39 51.83 3.50
CA GLY A 672 -21.48 50.77 3.97
C GLY A 672 -22.17 49.61 4.68
N SER A 673 -23.26 49.86 5.42
CA SER A 673 -24.08 48.78 6.01
C SER A 673 -24.89 48.03 4.95
N LEU A 674 -25.38 48.72 3.92
CA LEU A 674 -26.06 48.08 2.78
C LEU A 674 -25.11 47.13 2.05
N ILE A 675 -23.91 47.60 1.67
CA ILE A 675 -22.89 46.78 0.99
C ILE A 675 -22.47 45.61 1.87
N GLY A 676 -22.08 45.85 3.13
CA GLY A 676 -21.62 44.78 4.01
C GLY A 676 -22.65 43.66 4.20
N LEU A 677 -23.93 44.02 4.42
CA LEU A 677 -25.01 43.04 4.57
C LEU A 677 -25.30 42.29 3.26
N VAL A 678 -25.30 42.95 2.10
CA VAL A 678 -25.45 42.29 0.79
C VAL A 678 -24.29 41.33 0.53
N MET A 679 -23.04 41.76 0.73
CA MET A 679 -21.85 40.92 0.53
C MET A 679 -21.84 39.71 1.46
N THR A 680 -22.21 39.88 2.74
CA THR A 680 -22.31 38.76 3.69
C THR A 680 -23.39 37.76 3.27
N SER A 681 -24.57 38.27 2.86
CA SER A 681 -25.67 37.44 2.39
C SER A 681 -25.28 36.65 1.13
N ALA A 682 -24.64 37.33 0.17
CA ALA A 682 -24.17 36.73 -1.07
C ALA A 682 -23.08 35.68 -0.82
N ALA A 683 -22.10 35.96 0.03
CA ALA A 683 -21.04 35.01 0.38
C ALA A 683 -21.59 33.76 1.11
N ALA A 684 -22.57 33.92 2.00
CA ALA A 684 -23.18 32.79 2.71
C ALA A 684 -24.01 31.90 1.76
N MET A 685 -24.78 32.50 0.85
CA MET A 685 -25.50 31.77 -0.21
C MET A 685 -24.54 31.15 -1.23
N ALA A 686 -23.41 31.80 -1.55
CA ALA A 686 -22.39 31.27 -2.44
C ALA A 686 -21.65 30.08 -1.82
N LEU A 687 -21.38 30.10 -0.51
CA LEU A 687 -20.78 28.98 0.21
C LEU A 687 -21.75 27.80 0.36
N PHE A 688 -23.04 28.06 0.56
CA PHE A 688 -24.10 27.05 0.46
C PHE A 688 -24.16 26.43 -0.95
N ALA A 689 -24.11 27.25 -2.00
CA ALA A 689 -24.11 26.76 -3.38
C ALA A 689 -22.84 25.97 -3.75
N PHE A 690 -21.69 26.33 -3.15
CA PHE A 690 -20.47 25.53 -3.23
C PHE A 690 -20.68 24.16 -2.57
N ALA A 691 -21.20 24.14 -1.34
CA ALA A 691 -21.49 22.89 -0.65
C ALA A 691 -22.47 22.01 -1.44
N ALA A 692 -23.52 22.59 -2.03
CA ALA A 692 -24.44 21.88 -2.91
C ALA A 692 -23.75 21.29 -4.17
N ARG A 693 -22.87 22.06 -4.83
CA ARG A 693 -22.15 21.62 -6.03
C ARG A 693 -21.17 20.48 -5.74
N TYR A 694 -20.59 20.46 -4.54
CA TYR A 694 -19.58 19.49 -4.13
C TYR A 694 -20.12 18.39 -3.22
N ASP A 695 -21.44 18.21 -3.11
CA ASP A 695 -22.05 17.12 -2.32
C ASP A 695 -21.70 17.17 -0.81
N LEU A 696 -21.60 18.39 -0.27
CA LEU A 696 -21.32 18.68 1.15
C LEU A 696 -22.59 19.16 1.91
N LEU A 697 -23.77 18.84 1.40
CA LEU A 697 -25.05 19.09 2.06
C LEU A 697 -25.59 17.79 2.68
N PRO A 698 -26.44 17.85 3.72
CA PRO A 698 -27.09 16.64 4.23
C PRO A 698 -28.01 16.05 3.15
N MET A 699 -27.91 14.72 2.95
CA MET A 699 -28.83 13.94 2.12
C MET A 699 -30.21 13.79 2.79
#